data_AF-A0A939XTA3-F1
#
_entry.id   AF-A0A939XTA3-F1
#
_cell.length_a   1.000
_cell.length_b   1.000
_cell.length_c   1.000
_cell.angle_alpha   90.00
_cell.angle_beta   90.00
_cell.angle_gamma   90.00
#
_symmetry.space_group_name_H-M   'P 1'
#
loop_
_entity.id
_entity.type
_entity.pdbx_description
1 polymer ?
#
loop_
_entity_poly.entity_id
_entity_poly.type
_entity_poly.pdbx_seq_one_letter_code
_entity_poly.pdbx_strand_id
1 'polypeptide(L)'
;MKRNLIILSLLTSFSMAGAQSYISVSGNGFDGKIDYNSVDSIYEKGNVRFIDLKFPMTNVEKIKYEIGETPDLSASDQATQNNRMLRFYLSAASNEGNVVSDVEGEIDGNTISVFVPYLIDFHALKPSFETKGKVYVDGARQKSGVTAQNFSTSKTYKVVSESGEIQTYTVNIYNSGLAVLRLTQANVNGNGGLYEDWTPKSSFSAESSYGSKSNYYGKASVKRKGSRYQMGGKFNFSLKLDEKVSYSSIAGGKRWILLSNAKDKSMLRAYAGFQLASSCEALGWTPSASHVEWVLDGKHEGTYLLCEQIRVQEGRVPNGSVWEITDDYDADDAVFKSSVSGLSFRSEDPEYAAGSNDFSSVQKLVEDFETALYGNKFDDASRGYRQYIDVNSFVDWYLVTEIGKYRDGAFKKNCYMTVNADGKIVMGPISDFTMAFGQNNDSAEDFVVRNEGWMKRLFEDPYFVGLVASRFEEIKSAKSDWLKSITDEAKLLSLSVVANEQLWNSLGDASRSASSIQSDYSSEASSLTSWIEKRLEWLSVRMEAEKSLAKTDSRNSNNAVTAFSLKKSKNSVALLSDYSAEITSDSIKIFVPYLAHFDMVPEFSLAQGATAYVNGEKVTSGSSSLNFQKPFDLKVISSSGDVRTYKVHVYNSGIPVVYVTTVGNRKINDKETWIPQTFEVYREDGTLDYKGTTDSIKGRGNSTWSVSSSKKPYAVKLDHKAEILGMLEHKRWCLMANYYDASFIRNELANYLSKRYTSAYWSPSGYNVEFVLNGSHLGNYYLCEQVRNSDDRVNADFLIEVDRKANQMENQRGDIVGTKTNNHFFFKDPDRDEISDSDLNRVKKLMDEFESALYDNGRFLDATNGYHKYVDLESFVDWYLIKELSKDYDGNMFTSCYFQVTEDNKLVMGPIWDFDLAFGGNPFETMMGGFGFGGAGAGGSHDYAWYNEPQDYYIAEADWFVQMFKDPDFIALCLQKVNNMVDHMDDIMAYIDENTALLTLSDSANKEGYSAGGGGGWGFNWGGGGGGGTTTTKTYAEKMDIIKKFVRERLLWMQKDLKSRR
;
A
#
# COMPACT_ATOMS: atom_id res chain seq x y z
N MET A 1 40.71 -22.17 23.92
CA MET A 1 41.73 -22.91 23.15
C MET A 1 42.77 -21.92 22.65
N LYS A 2 44.05 -22.07 23.03
CA LYS A 2 45.16 -21.38 22.33
C LYS A 2 45.11 -21.82 20.86
N ARG A 3 44.88 -20.92 19.91
CA ARG A 3 45.00 -21.26 18.48
C ARG A 3 46.33 -20.73 17.98
N ASN A 4 47.30 -21.64 17.89
CA ASN A 4 48.52 -21.48 17.12
C ASN A 4 48.14 -21.27 15.65
N LEU A 5 48.74 -20.30 14.97
CA LEU A 5 48.63 -20.15 13.52
C LEU A 5 49.54 -21.21 12.89
N ILE A 6 48.96 -22.25 12.28
CA ILE A 6 49.72 -23.29 11.57
C ILE A 6 49.74 -22.91 10.09
N ILE A 7 50.89 -22.51 9.57
CA ILE A 7 51.09 -22.31 8.13
C ILE A 7 51.52 -23.66 7.52
N LEU A 8 50.72 -24.22 6.61
CA LEU A 8 51.07 -25.40 5.81
C LEU A 8 51.77 -24.95 4.52
N SER A 9 53.03 -25.35 4.31
CA SER A 9 53.69 -25.23 3.00
C SER A 9 54.52 -26.47 2.65
N LEU A 10 54.45 -26.89 1.38
CA LEU A 10 55.34 -27.86 0.76
C LEU A 10 56.58 -27.10 0.28
N LEU A 11 57.66 -27.14 1.05
CA LEU A 11 58.92 -26.46 0.72
C LEU A 11 59.74 -27.30 -0.28
N THR A 12 60.03 -26.75 -1.46
CA THR A 12 60.78 -27.46 -2.51
C THR A 12 62.29 -27.17 -2.51
N SER A 13 62.79 -26.17 -1.77
CA SER A 13 64.24 -26.02 -1.54
C SER A 13 64.57 -25.14 -0.32
N PHE A 14 65.72 -25.44 0.32
CA PHE A 14 66.24 -24.71 1.49
C PHE A 14 67.73 -24.46 1.25
N SER A 15 68.20 -23.21 1.35
CA SER A 15 69.64 -22.93 1.43
C SER A 15 69.91 -21.90 2.52
N MET A 16 70.89 -22.21 3.38
CA MET A 16 71.46 -21.25 4.32
C MET A 16 72.84 -20.86 3.80
N ALA A 17 72.96 -19.61 3.38
CA ALA A 17 74.25 -18.97 3.15
C ALA A 17 74.29 -17.66 3.94
N GLY A 18 75.12 -17.63 4.98
CA GLY A 18 75.73 -16.45 5.61
C GLY A 18 74.81 -15.28 6.00
N ALA A 19 74.51 -15.20 7.29
CA ALA A 19 74.05 -13.98 7.99
C ALA A 19 72.81 -13.28 7.41
N GLN A 20 71.74 -14.03 7.12
CA GLN A 20 70.40 -13.46 6.91
C GLN A 20 69.49 -13.82 8.08
N SER A 21 68.81 -12.81 8.62
CA SER A 21 67.87 -12.86 9.76
C SER A 21 66.49 -13.39 9.38
N TYR A 22 66.35 -14.14 8.28
CA TYR A 22 65.04 -14.56 7.77
C TYR A 22 65.04 -15.92 7.05
N ILE A 23 63.87 -16.56 7.01
CA ILE A 23 63.55 -17.80 6.30
C ILE A 23 62.75 -17.43 5.04
N SER A 24 63.21 -17.85 3.86
CA SER A 24 62.45 -17.71 2.61
C SER A 24 61.44 -18.84 2.47
N VAL A 25 60.19 -18.52 2.14
CA VAL A 25 59.09 -19.47 1.94
C VAL A 25 58.39 -19.16 0.62
N SER A 26 58.28 -20.16 -0.26
CA SER A 26 57.60 -20.04 -1.55
C SER A 26 56.68 -21.22 -1.85
N GLY A 27 55.47 -20.95 -2.36
CA GLY A 27 54.46 -21.94 -2.76
C GLY A 27 53.00 -21.46 -2.60
N ASN A 28 52.05 -22.01 -3.38
CA ASN A 28 50.60 -21.68 -3.37
C ASN A 28 50.27 -20.17 -3.45
N GLY A 29 50.96 -19.43 -4.32
CA GLY A 29 50.72 -18.00 -4.51
C GLY A 29 51.31 -17.12 -3.41
N PHE A 30 52.12 -17.68 -2.50
CA PHE A 30 52.88 -16.96 -1.50
C PHE A 30 54.38 -17.00 -1.84
N ASP A 31 55.05 -15.86 -1.82
CA ASP A 31 56.50 -15.76 -1.91
C ASP A 31 56.98 -14.66 -0.95
N GLY A 32 57.69 -15.04 0.11
CA GLY A 32 57.98 -14.13 1.21
C GLY A 32 59.12 -14.56 2.12
N LYS A 33 59.54 -13.64 2.99
CA LYS A 33 60.62 -13.82 3.98
C LYS A 33 60.07 -13.65 5.39
N ILE A 34 60.34 -14.61 6.27
CA ILE A 34 59.93 -14.59 7.69
C ILE A 34 61.17 -14.30 8.55
N ASP A 35 61.15 -13.29 9.43
CA ASP A 35 62.26 -13.07 10.38
C ASP A 35 62.43 -14.30 11.30
N TYR A 36 63.65 -14.84 11.36
CA TYR A 36 63.97 -16.03 12.13
C TYR A 36 63.70 -15.84 13.63
N ASN A 37 63.83 -14.61 14.15
CA ASN A 37 63.60 -14.32 15.57
C ASN A 37 62.11 -14.39 15.96
N SER A 38 61.22 -14.27 14.97
CA SER A 38 59.76 -14.39 15.13
C SER A 38 59.28 -15.83 15.06
N VAL A 39 60.18 -16.77 14.80
CA VAL A 39 59.90 -18.21 14.77
C VAL A 39 60.06 -18.80 16.17
N ASP A 40 59.07 -19.56 16.61
CA ASP A 40 59.06 -20.27 17.89
C ASP A 40 59.60 -21.70 17.73
N SER A 41 59.14 -22.43 16.71
CA SER A 41 59.66 -23.77 16.42
C SER A 41 59.50 -24.14 14.93
N ILE A 42 60.29 -25.11 14.46
CA ILE A 42 60.15 -25.71 13.12
C ILE A 42 60.18 -27.22 13.29
N TYR A 43 59.19 -27.94 12.74
CA TYR A 43 59.12 -29.40 12.83
C TYR A 43 58.47 -30.01 11.59
N GLU A 44 58.67 -31.31 11.36
CA GLU A 44 58.13 -32.02 10.18
C GLU A 44 57.06 -33.03 10.59
N LYS A 45 56.04 -33.22 9.73
CA LYS A 45 55.06 -34.29 9.87
C LYS A 45 54.66 -34.82 8.49
N GLY A 46 55.18 -35.99 8.11
CA GLY A 46 55.07 -36.52 6.74
C GLY A 46 55.98 -35.75 5.78
N ASN A 47 55.56 -35.55 4.52
CA ASN A 47 56.32 -34.77 3.52
C ASN A 47 56.13 -33.25 3.66
N VAL A 48 55.63 -32.78 4.80
CA VAL A 48 55.28 -31.37 5.05
C VAL A 48 56.01 -30.87 6.30
N ARG A 49 56.61 -29.68 6.19
CA ARG A 49 57.35 -29.00 7.25
C ARG A 49 56.51 -27.84 7.78
N PHE A 50 56.49 -27.68 9.11
CA PHE A 50 55.69 -26.73 9.86
C PHE A 50 56.61 -25.71 10.55
N ILE A 51 56.17 -24.46 10.62
CA ILE A 51 56.87 -23.35 11.28
C ILE A 51 55.86 -22.66 12.21
N ASP A 52 56.11 -22.69 13.52
CA ASP A 52 55.34 -21.97 14.52
C ASP A 52 55.96 -20.60 14.78
N LEU A 53 55.14 -19.56 14.97
CA LEU A 53 55.58 -18.18 15.18
C LEU A 53 55.23 -17.66 16.59
N LYS A 54 56.06 -16.77 17.15
CA LYS A 54 55.87 -16.15 18.47
C LYS A 54 54.82 -15.03 18.41
N PHE A 55 53.88 -15.01 19.36
CA PHE A 55 52.87 -13.95 19.54
C PHE A 55 53.06 -13.20 20.87
N PRO A 56 52.70 -11.90 20.98
CA PRO A 56 52.01 -11.07 19.99
C PRO A 56 52.96 -10.37 18.99
N MET A 57 52.58 -10.30 17.71
CA MET A 57 53.37 -9.61 16.69
C MET A 57 53.11 -8.09 16.73
N THR A 58 54.12 -7.30 17.10
CA THR A 58 54.00 -5.83 17.21
C THR A 58 54.35 -5.04 15.95
N ASN A 59 54.83 -5.66 14.86
CA ASN A 59 55.09 -4.94 13.62
C ASN A 59 54.93 -5.86 12.41
N VAL A 60 53.83 -5.71 11.66
CA VAL A 60 53.75 -6.14 10.26
C VAL A 60 53.13 -4.97 9.48
N GLU A 61 53.95 -4.32 8.67
CA GLU A 61 53.49 -3.40 7.64
C GLU A 61 52.62 -4.17 6.63
N LYS A 62 51.51 -3.55 6.22
CA LYS A 62 50.51 -4.10 5.31
C LYS A 62 51.15 -4.66 4.03
N ILE A 63 50.86 -5.93 3.76
CA ILE A 63 51.04 -6.57 2.45
C ILE A 63 50.01 -5.94 1.48
N LYS A 64 50.49 -5.45 0.32
CA LYS A 64 49.65 -4.99 -0.79
C LYS A 64 49.06 -6.21 -1.53
N TYR A 65 47.77 -6.14 -1.85
CA TYR A 65 47.15 -6.95 -2.90
C TYR A 65 47.02 -6.10 -4.16
N GLU A 66 47.44 -6.63 -5.31
CA GLU A 66 47.03 -6.13 -6.62
C GLU A 66 45.76 -6.89 -7.05
N ILE A 67 44.66 -6.16 -7.18
CA ILE A 67 43.48 -6.56 -7.96
C ILE A 67 43.54 -5.71 -9.23
N GLY A 68 43.43 -6.35 -10.39
CA GLY A 68 43.47 -5.66 -11.69
C GLY A 68 42.44 -4.54 -11.80
N GLU A 69 42.89 -3.40 -12.33
CA GLU A 69 42.14 -2.16 -12.46
C GLU A 69 40.96 -2.26 -13.46
N THR A 70 39.83 -1.65 -13.10
CA THR A 70 39.05 -0.83 -14.04
C THR A 70 39.32 0.64 -13.71
N PRO A 71 39.42 1.54 -14.71
CA PRO A 71 40.07 2.85 -14.55
C PRO A 71 39.26 3.81 -13.68
N ASP A 72 39.94 4.52 -12.78
CA ASP A 72 39.40 5.72 -12.13
C ASP A 72 39.37 6.89 -13.13
N LEU A 73 38.17 7.45 -13.36
CA LEU A 73 37.91 8.61 -14.22
C LEU A 73 37.97 9.96 -13.49
N SER A 74 38.58 10.05 -12.30
CA SER A 74 38.89 11.35 -11.69
C SER A 74 40.01 12.13 -12.40
N ALA A 75 40.62 11.54 -13.44
CA ALA A 75 41.75 12.10 -14.19
C ALA A 75 41.34 13.08 -15.30
N SER A 76 40.86 14.26 -14.92
CA SER A 76 41.45 15.51 -15.43
C SER A 76 41.22 16.63 -14.40
N ASP A 77 42.33 17.19 -13.89
CA ASP A 77 42.50 18.37 -13.02
C ASP A 77 42.40 18.32 -11.47
N GLN A 78 42.17 17.20 -10.78
CA GLN A 78 41.75 17.25 -9.35
C GLN A 78 42.79 16.91 -8.25
N ALA A 79 44.07 16.69 -8.56
CA ALA A 79 45.06 16.16 -7.59
C ALA A 79 45.52 17.12 -6.45
N THR A 80 44.97 18.33 -6.34
CA THR A 80 45.50 19.41 -5.48
C THR A 80 44.65 19.78 -4.26
N GLN A 81 43.44 19.22 -4.10
CA GLN A 81 42.53 19.59 -2.99
C GLN A 81 42.49 18.54 -1.86
N ASN A 82 43.08 18.86 -0.71
CA ASN A 82 43.17 17.98 0.47
C ASN A 82 41.85 17.81 1.25
N ASN A 83 40.79 18.51 0.85
CA ASN A 83 39.45 18.46 1.46
C ASN A 83 38.46 17.58 0.67
N ARG A 84 38.87 16.74 -0.29
CA ARG A 84 37.94 15.88 -1.05
C ARG A 84 37.76 14.49 -0.46
N MET A 85 36.55 13.93 -0.61
CA MET A 85 36.26 12.51 -0.38
C MET A 85 36.71 11.71 -1.61
N LEU A 86 37.60 10.74 -1.42
CA LEU A 86 38.15 9.90 -2.51
C LEU A 86 37.35 8.60 -2.68
N ARG A 87 36.85 8.05 -1.56
CA ARG A 87 36.04 6.84 -1.55
C ARG A 87 35.12 6.88 -0.34
N PHE A 88 33.93 6.32 -0.49
CA PHE A 88 32.97 6.11 0.59
C PHE A 88 32.28 4.78 0.38
N TYR A 89 32.18 3.93 1.39
CA TYR A 89 31.61 2.59 1.29
C TYR A 89 31.13 2.08 2.64
N LEU A 90 30.22 1.11 2.64
CA LEU A 90 29.88 0.32 3.83
C LEU A 90 30.63 -1.01 3.75
N SER A 91 31.49 -1.28 4.74
CA SER A 91 32.13 -2.61 4.82
C SER A 91 31.29 -3.58 5.62
N ALA A 92 31.23 -4.84 5.18
CA ALA A 92 30.58 -5.92 5.91
C ALA A 92 31.26 -6.14 7.27
N ALA A 93 32.58 -5.99 7.34
CA ALA A 93 33.36 -6.13 8.56
C ALA A 93 33.00 -5.09 9.64
N SER A 94 32.65 -3.86 9.24
CA SER A 94 32.29 -2.80 10.20
C SER A 94 30.80 -2.80 10.56
N ASN A 95 29.98 -3.45 9.73
CA ASN A 95 28.52 -3.44 9.80
C ASN A 95 27.95 -4.87 9.84
N GLU A 96 28.60 -5.75 10.62
CA GLU A 96 28.23 -7.16 10.75
C GLU A 96 26.73 -7.32 11.09
N GLY A 97 26.05 -8.22 10.36
CA GLY A 97 24.61 -8.44 10.48
C GLY A 97 23.75 -7.53 9.58
N ASN A 98 24.17 -6.28 9.35
CA ASN A 98 23.43 -5.31 8.54
C ASN A 98 23.86 -5.30 7.07
N VAL A 99 25.15 -5.46 6.80
CA VAL A 99 25.74 -5.43 5.45
C VAL A 99 26.43 -6.77 5.19
N VAL A 100 26.06 -7.44 4.10
CA VAL A 100 26.51 -8.83 3.85
C VAL A 100 27.79 -8.93 3.02
N SER A 101 28.13 -7.88 2.26
CA SER A 101 29.36 -7.71 1.50
C SER A 101 29.70 -6.22 1.43
N ASP A 102 30.95 -5.86 1.19
CA ASP A 102 31.32 -4.46 1.03
C ASP A 102 30.49 -3.81 -0.11
N VAL A 103 29.91 -2.65 0.16
CA VAL A 103 29.08 -1.89 -0.79
C VAL A 103 29.70 -0.51 -1.01
N GLU A 104 30.13 -0.27 -2.24
CA GLU A 104 30.68 1.03 -2.65
C GLU A 104 29.59 2.09 -2.75
N GLY A 105 29.94 3.31 -2.35
CA GLY A 105 29.14 4.50 -2.60
C GLY A 105 29.53 5.18 -3.91
N GLU A 106 28.54 5.57 -4.68
CA GLU A 106 28.73 6.41 -5.87
C GLU A 106 28.93 7.86 -5.44
N ILE A 107 30.00 8.51 -5.91
CA ILE A 107 30.29 9.92 -5.64
C ILE A 107 30.01 10.72 -6.92
N ASP A 108 28.89 11.47 -6.93
CA ASP A 108 28.54 12.39 -8.01
C ASP A 108 28.57 13.83 -7.48
N GLY A 109 29.61 14.57 -7.86
CA GLY A 109 29.90 15.91 -7.35
C GLY A 109 30.05 15.91 -5.82
N ASN A 110 29.06 16.50 -5.14
CA ASN A 110 28.98 16.59 -3.67
C ASN A 110 27.92 15.65 -3.08
N THR A 111 27.36 14.74 -3.86
CA THR A 111 26.41 13.74 -3.39
C THR A 111 27.10 12.39 -3.36
N ILE A 112 26.90 11.64 -2.27
CA ILE A 112 27.35 10.27 -2.13
C ILE A 112 26.12 9.40 -1.93
N SER A 113 25.93 8.41 -2.78
CA SER A 113 24.77 7.50 -2.75
C SER A 113 25.24 6.07 -2.52
N VAL A 114 24.73 5.42 -1.47
CA VAL A 114 24.99 4.01 -1.17
C VAL A 114 23.67 3.25 -1.20
N PHE A 115 23.53 2.34 -2.15
CA PHE A 115 22.35 1.49 -2.28
C PHE A 115 22.61 0.11 -1.71
N VAL A 116 21.89 -0.26 -0.65
CA VAL A 116 21.95 -1.59 -0.05
C VAL A 116 20.54 -2.19 -0.07
N PRO A 117 20.17 -3.02 -1.07
CA PRO A 117 18.80 -3.44 -1.31
C PRO A 117 18.11 -4.05 -0.07
N TYR A 118 18.87 -4.87 0.67
CA TYR A 118 18.42 -5.67 1.80
C TYR A 118 18.67 -5.01 3.18
N LEU A 119 19.04 -3.73 3.21
CA LEU A 119 19.30 -3.01 4.46
C LEU A 119 17.97 -2.67 5.16
N ILE A 120 17.92 -2.93 6.47
CA ILE A 120 16.71 -2.75 7.29
C ILE A 120 16.92 -1.80 8.48
N ASP A 121 18.15 -1.71 8.99
CA ASP A 121 18.50 -0.83 10.11
C ASP A 121 19.50 0.23 9.66
N PHE A 122 19.05 1.49 9.69
CA PHE A 122 19.84 2.65 9.29
C PHE A 122 20.50 3.36 10.48
N HIS A 123 20.19 2.98 11.73
CA HIS A 123 20.47 3.82 12.91
C HIS A 123 21.92 3.80 13.38
N ALA A 124 22.67 2.74 13.06
CA ALA A 124 24.01 2.53 13.62
C ALA A 124 25.05 2.08 12.58
N LEU A 125 24.97 2.59 11.35
CA LEU A 125 25.91 2.22 10.29
C LEU A 125 27.26 2.93 10.46
N LYS A 126 28.34 2.18 10.29
CA LYS A 126 29.72 2.64 10.36
C LYS A 126 30.30 2.73 8.95
N PRO A 127 30.21 3.90 8.29
CA PRO A 127 30.76 4.08 6.96
C PRO A 127 32.27 4.14 6.99
N SER A 128 32.85 3.53 5.98
CA SER A 128 34.25 3.63 5.64
C SER A 128 34.44 4.68 4.56
N PHE A 129 35.51 5.43 4.65
CA PHE A 129 35.87 6.46 3.69
C PHE A 129 37.38 6.64 3.59
N GLU A 130 37.83 7.12 2.43
CA GLU A 130 39.21 7.47 2.13
C GLU A 130 39.29 8.96 1.77
N THR A 131 40.13 9.72 2.47
CA THR A 131 40.36 11.14 2.22
C THR A 131 41.70 11.57 2.83
N LYS A 132 42.27 12.68 2.35
CA LYS A 132 43.43 13.35 2.96
C LYS A 132 43.02 14.30 4.11
N GLY A 133 41.75 14.72 4.16
CA GLY A 133 41.23 15.67 5.14
C GLY A 133 40.65 15.00 6.39
N LYS A 134 40.28 15.82 7.38
CA LYS A 134 39.53 15.36 8.57
C LYS A 134 38.03 15.43 8.30
N VAL A 135 37.31 14.36 8.61
CA VAL A 135 35.87 14.25 8.34
C VAL A 135 35.05 14.57 9.60
N TYR A 136 33.97 15.33 9.42
CA TYR A 136 33.03 15.72 10.47
C TYR A 136 31.58 15.53 10.03
N VAL A 137 30.72 15.18 10.98
CA VAL A 137 29.25 15.13 10.86
C VAL A 137 28.71 15.76 12.14
N ASP A 138 27.78 16.71 12.02
CA ASP A 138 27.18 17.44 13.15
C ASP A 138 28.22 18.03 14.13
N GLY A 139 29.36 18.48 13.59
CA GLY A 139 30.48 19.03 14.35
C GLY A 139 31.38 17.99 15.04
N ALA A 140 30.98 16.72 15.07
CA ALA A 140 31.76 15.62 15.65
C ALA A 140 32.73 15.01 14.63
N ARG A 141 33.97 14.71 15.06
CA ARG A 141 35.00 14.09 14.21
C ARG A 141 34.68 12.61 13.95
N GLN A 142 34.70 12.23 12.67
CA GLN A 142 34.43 10.87 12.21
C GLN A 142 35.70 10.04 12.05
N LYS A 143 35.60 8.75 12.38
CA LYS A 143 36.63 7.73 12.12
C LYS A 143 36.08 6.70 11.14
N SER A 144 36.75 6.54 10.00
CA SER A 144 36.41 5.59 8.94
C SER A 144 36.25 4.17 9.50
N GLY A 145 35.12 3.52 9.21
CA GLY A 145 34.76 2.18 9.67
C GLY A 145 34.44 2.04 11.17
N VAL A 146 34.45 3.15 11.93
CA VAL A 146 34.36 3.11 13.39
C VAL A 146 33.20 3.96 13.93
N THR A 147 33.06 5.20 13.47
CA THR A 147 32.01 6.08 13.99
C THR A 147 30.66 5.71 13.36
N ALA A 148 29.70 5.34 14.20
CA ALA A 148 28.34 5.00 13.77
C ALA A 148 27.54 6.28 13.47
N GLN A 149 26.66 6.19 12.47
CA GLN A 149 25.78 7.26 12.02
C GLN A 149 24.39 6.70 11.74
N ASN A 150 23.38 7.53 12.02
CA ASN A 150 22.00 7.24 11.67
C ASN A 150 21.70 7.79 10.28
N PHE A 151 21.46 6.92 9.31
CA PHE A 151 21.10 7.27 7.92
C PHE A 151 19.61 7.09 7.63
N SER A 152 18.74 7.13 8.65
CA SER A 152 17.28 7.20 8.42
C SER A 152 16.89 8.47 7.64
N THR A 153 17.78 9.46 7.61
CA THR A 153 17.76 10.60 6.70
C THR A 153 19.15 10.80 6.11
N SER A 154 19.26 11.62 5.06
CA SER A 154 20.55 12.03 4.52
C SER A 154 21.43 12.70 5.59
N LYS A 155 22.75 12.56 5.44
CA LYS A 155 23.74 13.11 6.38
C LYS A 155 24.76 14.00 5.68
N THR A 156 25.08 15.12 6.32
CA THR A 156 26.06 16.07 5.79
C THR A 156 27.45 15.78 6.34
N TYR A 157 28.34 15.34 5.46
CA TYR A 157 29.75 15.08 5.74
C TYR A 157 30.60 16.28 5.33
N LYS A 158 31.39 16.82 6.27
CA LYS A 158 32.35 17.89 6.00
C LYS A 158 33.76 17.32 6.03
N VAL A 159 34.48 17.46 4.93
CA VAL A 159 35.89 17.10 4.84
C VAL A 159 36.70 18.40 4.92
N VAL A 160 37.60 18.48 5.90
CA VAL A 160 38.37 19.69 6.22
C VAL A 160 39.84 19.43 5.94
N SER A 161 40.47 20.23 5.07
CA SER A 161 41.90 20.14 4.77
C SER A 161 42.77 20.62 5.94
N GLU A 162 44.09 20.43 5.83
CA GLU A 162 45.05 20.99 6.79
C GLU A 162 45.07 22.54 6.79
N SER A 163 44.76 23.18 5.66
CA SER A 163 44.64 24.64 5.52
C SER A 163 43.31 25.20 6.04
N GLY A 164 42.37 24.35 6.47
CA GLY A 164 41.06 24.75 6.98
C GLY A 164 39.96 24.89 5.93
N GLU A 165 40.24 24.56 4.66
CA GLU A 165 39.24 24.55 3.59
C GLU A 165 38.26 23.39 3.77
N ILE A 166 36.98 23.62 3.49
CA ILE A 166 35.90 22.66 3.75
C ILE A 166 35.20 22.30 2.46
N GLN A 167 35.11 21.00 2.16
CA GLN A 167 34.17 20.48 1.18
C GLN A 167 33.04 19.76 1.91
N THR A 168 31.81 19.96 1.44
CA THR A 168 30.63 19.33 2.03
C THR A 168 30.06 18.31 1.06
N TYR A 169 29.66 17.16 1.60
CA TYR A 169 29.02 16.06 0.90
C TYR A 169 27.68 15.73 1.56
N THR A 170 26.64 15.54 0.76
CA THR A 170 25.37 14.94 1.19
C THR A 170 25.45 13.44 0.97
N VAL A 171 25.37 12.65 2.03
CA VAL A 171 25.44 11.19 1.99
C VAL A 171 24.05 10.60 2.18
N ASN A 172 23.60 9.84 1.18
CA ASN A 172 22.35 9.12 1.17
C ASN A 172 22.64 7.61 1.23
N ILE A 173 22.04 6.92 2.20
CA ILE A 173 22.03 5.46 2.23
C ILE A 173 20.58 5.04 2.14
N TYR A 174 20.26 4.18 1.18
CA TYR A 174 18.90 3.76 0.92
C TYR A 174 18.86 2.29 0.50
N ASN A 175 17.68 1.70 0.58
CA ASN A 175 17.41 0.31 0.21
C ASN A 175 16.34 0.26 -0.89
N SER A 176 15.86 -0.93 -1.25
CA SER A 176 14.87 -1.08 -2.32
C SER A 176 13.43 -0.76 -1.90
N GLY A 177 13.16 -0.51 -0.62
CA GLY A 177 11.79 -0.40 -0.08
C GLY A 177 11.02 -1.72 -0.04
N LEU A 178 11.55 -2.79 -0.65
CA LEU A 178 11.01 -4.13 -0.55
C LEU A 178 11.26 -4.70 0.84
N ALA A 179 10.39 -5.62 1.22
CA ALA A 179 10.56 -6.33 2.46
C ALA A 179 11.64 -7.43 2.28
N VAL A 180 12.43 -7.65 3.33
CA VAL A 180 13.66 -8.45 3.31
C VAL A 180 13.41 -9.76 4.05
N LEU A 181 13.63 -10.86 3.36
CA LEU A 181 13.59 -12.20 3.94
C LEU A 181 15.02 -12.68 4.18
N ARG A 182 15.35 -13.03 5.42
CA ARG A 182 16.69 -13.46 5.82
C ARG A 182 16.63 -14.83 6.47
N LEU A 183 17.45 -15.76 5.99
CA LEU A 183 17.64 -17.06 6.61
C LEU A 183 19.13 -17.29 6.89
N THR A 184 19.48 -17.53 8.15
CA THR A 184 20.88 -17.67 8.60
C THR A 184 21.12 -19.06 9.19
N GLN A 185 22.25 -19.69 8.83
CA GLN A 185 22.71 -21.01 9.28
C GLN A 185 21.91 -22.20 8.71
N ALA A 186 21.46 -22.09 7.46
CA ALA A 186 20.70 -23.12 6.77
C ALA A 186 21.47 -24.45 6.61
N ASN A 187 22.82 -24.37 6.52
CA ASN A 187 23.65 -25.46 6.05
C ASN A 187 24.78 -25.84 7.03
N VAL A 188 24.49 -26.77 7.96
CA VAL A 188 25.45 -27.22 8.99
C VAL A 188 26.48 -28.23 8.45
N ASN A 189 26.35 -28.70 7.19
CA ASN A 189 27.06 -29.89 6.72
C ASN A 189 28.22 -29.65 5.74
N GLY A 190 28.65 -28.41 5.49
CA GLY A 190 29.97 -28.13 4.87
C GLY A 190 30.21 -28.65 3.44
N ASN A 191 29.23 -29.26 2.77
CA ASN A 191 29.29 -29.53 1.33
C ASN A 191 28.70 -28.32 0.61
N GLY A 192 29.55 -27.52 -0.03
CA GLY A 192 29.20 -26.29 -0.75
C GLY A 192 28.32 -26.46 -1.99
N GLY A 193 27.15 -27.11 -1.85
CA GLY A 193 26.17 -27.36 -2.89
C GLY A 193 25.26 -28.49 -2.42
N LEU A 194 23.95 -28.47 -2.57
CA LEU A 194 22.99 -27.64 -3.28
C LEU A 194 21.72 -27.81 -2.40
N TYR A 195 20.86 -26.80 -2.23
CA TYR A 195 19.66 -26.88 -1.36
C TYR A 195 18.59 -27.88 -1.88
N GLU A 196 18.98 -29.04 -2.42
CA GLU A 196 18.14 -30.04 -3.09
C GLU A 196 17.21 -30.78 -2.13
N ASP A 197 17.46 -30.70 -0.82
CA ASP A 197 16.54 -31.17 0.19
C ASP A 197 16.28 -30.14 1.30
N TRP A 198 15.25 -30.38 2.11
CA TRP A 198 14.86 -29.48 3.19
C TRP A 198 15.98 -29.30 4.21
N THR A 199 16.38 -28.05 4.42
CA THR A 199 17.35 -27.73 5.48
C THR A 199 16.75 -27.93 6.88
N PRO A 200 17.58 -28.19 7.90
CA PRO A 200 17.16 -28.04 9.28
C PRO A 200 16.55 -26.65 9.52
N LYS A 201 15.57 -26.57 10.42
CA LYS A 201 14.96 -25.28 10.80
C LYS A 201 16.04 -24.35 11.35
N SER A 202 16.21 -23.22 10.67
CA SER A 202 17.26 -22.24 10.94
C SER A 202 16.65 -20.87 11.22
N SER A 203 17.43 -19.93 11.75
CA SER A 203 16.95 -18.60 12.09
C SER A 203 16.41 -17.90 10.85
N PHE A 204 15.17 -17.41 10.92
CA PHE A 204 14.51 -16.73 9.82
C PHE A 204 13.91 -15.42 10.30
N SER A 205 14.11 -14.36 9.54
CA SER A 205 13.39 -13.10 9.70
C SER A 205 12.75 -12.65 8.40
N ALA A 206 11.62 -11.97 8.52
CA ALA A 206 10.94 -11.29 7.45
C ALA A 206 10.66 -9.86 7.92
N GLU A 207 11.35 -8.89 7.35
CA GLU A 207 11.47 -7.54 7.92
C GLU A 207 11.15 -6.48 6.85
N SER A 208 10.45 -5.41 7.22
CA SER A 208 10.22 -4.27 6.33
C SER A 208 10.97 -3.04 6.82
N SER A 209 11.58 -2.28 5.91
CA SER A 209 12.36 -1.08 6.26
C SER A 209 11.53 0.15 6.64
N TYR A 210 10.22 0.13 6.40
CA TYR A 210 9.29 1.21 6.75
C TYR A 210 8.19 0.63 7.64
N GLY A 211 8.09 1.13 8.87
CA GLY A 211 7.40 0.53 10.03
C GLY A 211 5.88 0.38 9.97
N SER A 212 5.32 -0.13 8.87
CA SER A 212 3.89 -0.45 8.75
C SER A 212 3.58 -1.92 8.42
N LYS A 213 4.59 -2.79 8.29
CA LYS A 213 4.37 -4.25 8.12
C LYS A 213 4.90 -5.02 9.33
N SER A 214 4.16 -6.03 9.78
CA SER A 214 4.53 -6.89 10.91
C SER A 214 5.84 -7.64 10.60
N ASN A 215 6.91 -7.31 11.32
CA ASN A 215 8.15 -8.09 11.26
C ASN A 215 7.92 -9.48 11.88
N TYR A 216 8.54 -10.49 11.28
CA TYR A 216 8.53 -11.85 11.79
C TYR A 216 9.93 -12.30 12.14
N TYR A 217 10.08 -12.95 13.30
CA TYR A 217 11.31 -13.58 13.76
C TYR A 217 10.97 -14.98 14.26
N GLY A 218 11.49 -16.01 13.58
CA GLY A 218 11.22 -17.39 13.93
C GLY A 218 12.17 -18.35 13.24
N LYS A 219 11.69 -19.54 12.87
CA LYS A 219 12.51 -20.52 12.16
C LYS A 219 11.91 -20.97 10.84
N ALA A 220 12.77 -21.15 9.86
CA ALA A 220 12.38 -21.70 8.57
C ALA A 220 13.31 -22.82 8.11
N SER A 221 12.74 -23.78 7.38
CA SER A 221 13.50 -24.66 6.49
C SER A 221 13.34 -24.13 5.07
N VAL A 222 14.39 -24.25 4.27
CA VAL A 222 14.39 -23.89 2.84
C VAL A 222 14.79 -25.11 2.01
N LYS A 223 14.23 -25.21 0.80
CA LYS A 223 14.58 -26.22 -0.20
C LYS A 223 14.49 -25.58 -1.59
N ARG A 224 15.43 -25.84 -2.49
CA ARG A 224 15.32 -25.51 -3.91
C ARG A 224 14.18 -26.30 -4.53
N LYS A 225 13.38 -25.63 -5.33
CA LYS A 225 12.35 -26.29 -6.10
C LYS A 225 13.02 -26.86 -7.36
N GLY A 226 13.37 -28.15 -7.38
CA GLY A 226 13.79 -29.00 -8.52
C GLY A 226 14.79 -28.44 -9.55
N SER A 227 15.65 -29.29 -10.13
CA SER A 227 16.62 -28.87 -11.18
C SER A 227 15.96 -28.20 -12.40
N ARG A 228 14.71 -28.55 -12.72
CA ARG A 228 13.91 -27.98 -13.82
C ARG A 228 13.53 -26.50 -13.66
N TYR A 229 13.62 -25.94 -12.46
CA TYR A 229 13.33 -24.51 -12.20
C TYR A 229 14.59 -23.66 -12.01
N GLN A 230 15.76 -24.16 -12.42
CA GLN A 230 17.00 -23.40 -12.49
C GLN A 230 17.06 -22.58 -13.78
N MET A 231 17.38 -21.29 -13.67
CA MET A 231 17.54 -20.41 -14.82
C MET A 231 18.71 -19.44 -14.58
N GLY A 232 19.76 -19.54 -15.41
CA GLY A 232 20.92 -18.65 -15.30
C GLY A 232 21.70 -18.73 -13.97
N GLY A 233 21.52 -19.82 -13.19
CA GLY A 233 22.11 -19.96 -11.86
C GLY A 233 21.27 -19.38 -10.71
N LYS A 234 20.16 -18.69 -11.00
CA LYS A 234 19.14 -18.27 -10.04
C LYS A 234 18.08 -19.38 -9.89
N PHE A 235 17.69 -19.69 -8.65
CA PHE A 235 16.84 -20.86 -8.34
C PHE A 235 15.55 -20.44 -7.65
N ASN A 236 14.44 -21.12 -7.94
CA ASN A 236 13.23 -21.01 -7.12
C ASN A 236 13.41 -21.73 -5.77
N PHE A 237 12.83 -21.20 -4.70
CA PHE A 237 12.89 -21.82 -3.37
C PHE A 237 11.50 -22.10 -2.81
N SER A 238 11.39 -23.19 -2.05
CA SER A 238 10.27 -23.48 -1.15
C SER A 238 10.71 -23.18 0.27
N LEU A 239 9.87 -22.46 1.02
CA LEU A 239 10.08 -22.12 2.42
C LEU A 239 9.04 -22.82 3.29
N LYS A 240 9.49 -23.30 4.46
CA LYS A 240 8.64 -23.89 5.49
C LYS A 240 8.90 -23.19 6.82
N LEU A 241 7.97 -22.34 7.23
CA LEU A 241 8.00 -21.67 8.53
C LEU A 241 7.52 -22.63 9.63
N ASP A 242 7.98 -22.41 10.86
CA ASP A 242 7.55 -23.16 12.03
C ASP A 242 6.13 -22.79 12.51
N GLU A 243 5.70 -21.55 12.28
CA GLU A 243 4.35 -21.08 12.52
C GLU A 243 3.68 -20.41 11.31
N LYS A 244 2.36 -20.16 11.42
CA LYS A 244 1.61 -19.46 10.37
C LYS A 244 1.97 -17.99 10.49
N VAL A 245 2.47 -17.39 9.41
CA VAL A 245 2.88 -15.98 9.40
C VAL A 245 2.13 -15.28 8.28
N SER A 246 1.49 -14.15 8.57
CA SER A 246 0.97 -13.24 7.55
C SER A 246 2.07 -12.26 7.17
N TYR A 247 2.19 -11.91 5.89
CA TYR A 247 3.26 -11.05 5.43
C TYR A 247 2.85 -10.18 4.25
N SER A 248 3.17 -8.88 4.27
CA SER A 248 2.86 -7.94 3.19
C SER A 248 1.43 -8.11 2.65
N SER A 249 0.43 -8.01 3.54
CA SER A 249 -1.00 -8.23 3.28
C SER A 249 -1.42 -9.63 2.76
N ILE A 250 -0.49 -10.59 2.63
CA ILE A 250 -0.79 -11.99 2.33
C ILE A 250 -1.20 -12.73 3.60
N ALA A 251 -2.28 -13.52 3.51
CA ALA A 251 -2.83 -14.29 4.62
C ALA A 251 -1.85 -15.31 5.22
N GLY A 252 -2.09 -15.65 6.49
CA GLY A 252 -1.16 -16.40 7.34
C GLY A 252 -0.88 -17.83 6.87
N GLY A 253 0.37 -18.12 6.49
CA GLY A 253 0.77 -19.42 5.95
C GLY A 253 2.10 -19.95 6.50
N LYS A 254 2.28 -21.28 6.47
CA LYS A 254 3.56 -21.94 6.82
C LYS A 254 4.43 -22.27 5.61
N ARG A 255 3.89 -22.21 4.39
CA ARG A 255 4.52 -22.76 3.18
C ARG A 255 4.56 -21.72 2.07
N TRP A 256 5.75 -21.32 1.65
CA TRP A 256 5.89 -20.23 0.68
C TRP A 256 6.77 -20.65 -0.47
N ILE A 257 6.62 -19.98 -1.60
CA ILE A 257 7.47 -20.13 -2.77
C ILE A 257 8.14 -18.78 -3.02
N LEU A 258 9.43 -18.80 -3.25
CA LEU A 258 10.17 -17.69 -3.83
C LEU A 258 10.38 -17.99 -5.32
N LEU A 259 9.64 -17.29 -6.17
CA LEU A 259 9.77 -17.34 -7.61
C LEU A 259 10.88 -16.39 -8.05
N SER A 260 11.87 -16.93 -8.76
CA SER A 260 13.06 -16.18 -9.22
C SER A 260 12.75 -15.20 -10.35
N ASN A 261 11.67 -15.43 -11.10
CA ASN A 261 11.28 -14.72 -12.32
C ASN A 261 12.43 -14.54 -13.32
N ALA A 262 13.42 -15.44 -13.31
CA ALA A 262 14.69 -15.24 -14.01
C ALA A 262 14.59 -15.14 -15.55
N LYS A 263 13.51 -15.64 -16.16
CA LYS A 263 13.22 -15.47 -17.60
C LYS A 263 12.30 -14.31 -17.91
N ASP A 264 11.72 -13.68 -16.90
CA ASP A 264 10.82 -12.55 -17.05
C ASP A 264 11.61 -11.25 -16.85
N LYS A 265 11.99 -10.62 -17.96
CA LYS A 265 12.72 -9.34 -17.96
C LYS A 265 11.96 -8.21 -17.27
N SER A 266 10.63 -8.30 -17.18
CA SER A 266 9.82 -7.33 -16.45
C SER A 266 9.73 -7.63 -14.96
N MET A 267 10.04 -8.87 -14.54
CA MET A 267 9.79 -9.43 -13.20
C MET A 267 8.31 -9.42 -12.77
N LEU A 268 7.40 -8.87 -13.57
CA LEU A 268 6.04 -8.50 -13.20
C LEU A 268 4.97 -9.44 -13.76
N ARG A 269 5.28 -10.35 -14.69
CA ARG A 269 4.25 -11.16 -15.38
C ARG A 269 3.52 -12.11 -14.45
N ALA A 270 4.27 -12.80 -13.58
CA ALA A 270 3.66 -13.65 -12.56
C ALA A 270 2.80 -12.84 -11.58
N TYR A 271 3.29 -11.66 -11.17
CA TYR A 271 2.55 -10.73 -10.33
C TYR A 271 1.23 -10.26 -11.01
N ALA A 272 1.31 -9.81 -12.27
CA ALA A 272 0.15 -9.39 -13.05
C ALA A 272 -0.91 -10.50 -13.17
N GLY A 273 -0.49 -11.74 -13.37
CA GLY A 273 -1.37 -12.91 -13.43
C GLY A 273 -2.05 -13.20 -12.09
N PHE A 274 -1.31 -13.14 -10.98
CA PHE A 274 -1.90 -13.32 -9.64
C PHE A 274 -2.86 -12.19 -9.27
N GLN A 275 -2.55 -10.95 -9.62
CA GLN A 275 -3.47 -9.82 -9.42
C GLN A 275 -4.77 -10.02 -10.19
N LEU A 276 -4.69 -10.40 -11.47
CA LEU A 276 -5.89 -10.72 -12.26
C LEU A 276 -6.68 -11.89 -11.66
N ALA A 277 -6.00 -12.96 -11.24
CA ALA A 277 -6.66 -14.10 -10.62
C ALA A 277 -7.33 -13.72 -9.29
N SER A 278 -6.77 -12.78 -8.54
CA SER A 278 -7.30 -12.37 -7.24
C SER A 278 -8.64 -11.62 -7.34
N SER A 279 -8.94 -11.01 -8.49
CA SER A 279 -10.26 -10.41 -8.76
C SER A 279 -11.29 -11.43 -9.28
N CYS A 280 -10.90 -12.70 -9.42
CA CYS A 280 -11.73 -13.82 -9.88
C CYS A 280 -12.14 -14.74 -8.71
N GLU A 281 -13.14 -14.30 -7.95
CA GLU A 281 -13.64 -15.00 -6.75
C GLU A 281 -14.11 -16.44 -7.01
N ALA A 282 -14.59 -16.77 -8.22
CA ALA A 282 -15.10 -18.11 -8.51
C ALA A 282 -13.99 -19.16 -8.61
N LEU A 283 -12.71 -18.77 -8.67
CA LEU A 283 -11.58 -19.69 -8.52
C LEU A 283 -11.49 -20.31 -7.12
N GLY A 284 -12.23 -19.77 -6.14
CA GLY A 284 -12.24 -20.19 -4.74
C GLY A 284 -11.01 -19.74 -3.96
N TRP A 285 -9.82 -19.96 -4.50
CA TRP A 285 -8.56 -19.42 -3.97
C TRP A 285 -7.48 -19.36 -5.05
N THR A 286 -6.63 -18.33 -4.98
CA THR A 286 -5.42 -18.19 -5.80
C THR A 286 -4.28 -17.63 -4.94
N PRO A 287 -3.01 -17.98 -5.21
CA PRO A 287 -1.88 -17.40 -4.48
C PRO A 287 -1.85 -15.89 -4.58
N SER A 288 -1.71 -15.21 -3.44
CA SER A 288 -1.26 -13.82 -3.42
C SER A 288 0.27 -13.76 -3.52
N ALA A 289 0.80 -12.64 -4.01
CA ALA A 289 2.24 -12.49 -4.21
C ALA A 289 2.74 -11.06 -3.98
N SER A 290 3.99 -10.94 -3.51
CA SER A 290 4.67 -9.66 -3.27
C SER A 290 6.18 -9.81 -3.49
N HIS A 291 6.82 -8.79 -4.06
CA HIS A 291 8.27 -8.82 -4.26
C HIS A 291 9.04 -8.63 -2.94
N VAL A 292 10.16 -9.33 -2.82
CA VAL A 292 11.02 -9.34 -1.63
C VAL A 292 12.49 -9.38 -2.01
N GLU A 293 13.35 -8.91 -1.12
CA GLU A 293 14.79 -9.19 -1.17
C GLU A 293 15.10 -10.49 -0.43
N TRP A 294 15.81 -11.41 -1.07
CA TRP A 294 16.17 -12.69 -0.45
C TRP A 294 17.63 -12.71 0.00
N VAL A 295 17.85 -12.94 1.31
CA VAL A 295 19.17 -13.09 1.91
C VAL A 295 19.29 -14.48 2.53
N LEU A 296 20.19 -15.29 1.98
CA LEU A 296 20.39 -16.69 2.37
C LEU A 296 21.83 -16.92 2.82
N ASP A 297 22.01 -17.38 4.05
CA ASP A 297 23.33 -17.67 4.66
C ASP A 297 24.32 -16.52 4.54
N GLY A 298 23.85 -15.30 4.80
CA GLY A 298 24.69 -14.10 4.74
C GLY A 298 25.10 -13.70 3.32
N LYS A 299 24.35 -14.13 2.30
CA LYS A 299 24.51 -13.71 0.91
C LYS A 299 23.18 -13.16 0.38
N HIS A 300 23.22 -12.01 -0.29
CA HIS A 300 22.07 -11.51 -1.05
C HIS A 300 21.92 -12.32 -2.34
N GLU A 301 20.76 -12.97 -2.50
CA GLU A 301 20.44 -13.79 -3.67
C GLU A 301 19.58 -13.02 -4.70
N GLY A 302 19.35 -11.72 -4.48
CA GLY A 302 18.56 -10.85 -5.35
C GLY A 302 17.08 -10.80 -5.00
N THR A 303 16.31 -10.25 -5.93
CA THR A 303 14.88 -9.97 -5.80
C THR A 303 14.05 -11.17 -6.21
N TYR A 304 13.02 -11.53 -5.45
CA TYR A 304 12.12 -12.66 -5.72
C TYR A 304 10.67 -12.22 -5.60
N LEU A 305 9.77 -12.94 -6.26
CA LEU A 305 8.34 -12.85 -6.00
C LEU A 305 7.98 -13.92 -4.97
N LEU A 306 7.66 -13.49 -3.74
CA LEU A 306 7.15 -14.36 -2.68
C LEU A 306 5.67 -14.63 -2.95
N CYS A 307 5.28 -15.90 -3.04
CA CYS A 307 3.89 -16.29 -3.15
C CYS A 307 3.54 -17.50 -2.29
N GLU A 308 2.25 -17.73 -2.11
CA GLU A 308 1.75 -18.88 -1.38
C GLU A 308 1.93 -20.19 -2.16
N GLN A 309 2.33 -21.26 -1.48
CA GLN A 309 2.32 -22.60 -2.07
C GLN A 309 0.88 -23.13 -2.18
N ILE A 310 0.48 -23.56 -3.39
CA ILE A 310 -0.77 -24.27 -3.65
C ILE A 310 -0.78 -25.59 -2.87
N ARG A 311 -1.77 -25.76 -2.00
CA ARG A 311 -2.03 -26.99 -1.20
C ARG A 311 -3.36 -26.89 -0.48
N VAL A 312 -3.94 -28.03 -0.12
CA VAL A 312 -5.08 -28.08 0.80
C VAL A 312 -4.63 -27.59 2.19
N GLN A 313 -5.17 -26.46 2.63
CA GLN A 313 -4.91 -25.89 3.95
C GLN A 313 -5.92 -24.79 4.25
N GLU A 314 -6.37 -24.71 5.51
CA GLU A 314 -7.13 -23.57 6.01
C GLU A 314 -6.39 -22.24 5.73
N GLY A 315 -7.11 -21.27 5.14
CA GLY A 315 -6.57 -19.99 4.67
C GLY A 315 -5.99 -20.02 3.25
N ARG A 316 -6.02 -21.18 2.57
CA ARG A 316 -5.61 -21.38 1.17
C ARG A 316 -6.71 -22.06 0.37
N VAL A 317 -6.43 -23.20 -0.26
CA VAL A 317 -7.46 -24.09 -0.81
C VAL A 317 -8.21 -24.71 0.39
N PRO A 318 -9.44 -24.26 0.70
CA PRO A 318 -10.13 -24.68 1.90
C PRO A 318 -10.94 -25.94 1.62
N ASN A 319 -10.56 -27.05 2.27
CA ASN A 319 -11.17 -28.38 2.13
C ASN A 319 -11.05 -28.98 0.71
N GLY A 320 -11.25 -30.30 0.61
CA GLY A 320 -11.20 -31.01 -0.67
C GLY A 320 -9.80 -31.49 -1.06
N SER A 321 -9.56 -31.57 -2.37
CA SER A 321 -8.36 -32.12 -3.00
C SER A 321 -7.81 -31.17 -4.06
N VAL A 322 -6.49 -31.11 -4.24
CA VAL A 322 -5.85 -30.37 -5.35
C VAL A 322 -5.27 -31.34 -6.36
N TRP A 323 -5.57 -31.12 -7.64
CA TRP A 323 -5.07 -31.92 -8.75
C TRP A 323 -4.47 -31.04 -9.82
N GLU A 324 -3.34 -31.45 -10.37
CA GLU A 324 -2.74 -30.84 -11.55
C GLU A 324 -3.10 -31.67 -12.79
N ILE A 325 -3.64 -31.02 -13.82
CA ILE A 325 -3.76 -31.58 -15.17
C ILE A 325 -2.39 -31.43 -15.84
N THR A 326 -1.66 -32.53 -15.92
CA THR A 326 -0.26 -32.50 -16.35
C THR A 326 0.20 -33.79 -17.02
N ASP A 327 0.97 -33.66 -18.10
CA ASP A 327 1.74 -34.76 -18.70
C ASP A 327 3.19 -34.84 -18.15
N ASP A 328 3.55 -33.98 -17.20
CA ASP A 328 4.86 -33.89 -16.54
C ASP A 328 4.80 -34.45 -15.11
N TYR A 329 4.92 -35.77 -14.97
CA TYR A 329 4.89 -36.51 -13.71
C TYR A 329 5.91 -37.66 -13.69
N ASP A 330 6.36 -38.01 -12.48
CA ASP A 330 7.30 -39.10 -12.23
C ASP A 330 6.58 -40.45 -12.03
N ALA A 331 7.32 -41.57 -12.13
CA ALA A 331 6.74 -42.91 -12.02
C ALA A 331 6.08 -43.22 -10.67
N ASP A 332 6.50 -42.51 -9.62
CA ASP A 332 6.01 -42.68 -8.25
C ASP A 332 4.86 -41.70 -7.90
N ASP A 333 4.48 -40.81 -8.83
CA ASP A 333 3.38 -39.86 -8.62
C ASP A 333 2.02 -40.56 -8.65
N ALA A 334 1.08 -40.10 -7.81
CA ALA A 334 -0.31 -40.55 -7.85
C ALA A 334 -1.04 -39.91 -9.03
N VAL A 335 -1.13 -40.63 -10.15
CA VAL A 335 -1.70 -40.13 -11.42
C VAL A 335 -2.75 -41.09 -11.98
N PHE A 336 -3.85 -40.54 -12.51
CA PHE A 336 -4.75 -41.29 -13.40
C PHE A 336 -4.87 -40.61 -14.75
N LYS A 337 -5.20 -41.39 -15.78
CA LYS A 337 -5.48 -40.90 -17.13
C LYS A 337 -6.94 -41.13 -17.45
N SER A 338 -7.68 -40.07 -17.79
CA SER A 338 -9.08 -40.22 -18.15
C SER A 338 -9.23 -41.12 -19.37
N SER A 339 -10.15 -42.08 -19.32
CA SER A 339 -10.51 -42.90 -20.47
C SER A 339 -11.31 -42.16 -21.54
N VAL A 340 -11.85 -40.97 -21.24
CA VAL A 340 -12.70 -40.20 -22.16
C VAL A 340 -11.88 -39.16 -22.93
N SER A 341 -11.25 -38.21 -22.25
CA SER A 341 -10.41 -37.18 -22.89
C SER A 341 -8.97 -37.60 -23.16
N GLY A 342 -8.46 -38.58 -22.40
CA GLY A 342 -7.03 -38.92 -22.39
C GLY A 342 -6.15 -37.95 -21.61
N LEU A 343 -6.72 -36.97 -20.88
CA LEU A 343 -5.95 -36.08 -20.00
C LEU A 343 -5.41 -36.84 -18.78
N SER A 344 -4.24 -36.42 -18.31
CA SER A 344 -3.55 -36.96 -17.14
C SER A 344 -3.75 -36.04 -15.92
N PHE A 345 -4.07 -36.61 -14.77
CA PHE A 345 -4.37 -35.88 -13.53
C PHE A 345 -3.48 -36.39 -12.39
N ARG A 346 -2.57 -35.54 -11.90
CA ARG A 346 -1.71 -35.82 -10.75
C ARG A 346 -2.29 -35.22 -9.49
N SER A 347 -2.29 -35.98 -8.39
CA SER A 347 -2.61 -35.41 -7.08
C SER A 347 -1.44 -34.60 -6.51
N GLU A 348 -1.73 -33.39 -6.02
CA GLU A 348 -0.76 -32.54 -5.34
C GLU A 348 -0.78 -32.70 -3.81
N ASP A 349 -1.63 -33.60 -3.30
CA ASP A 349 -1.78 -33.88 -1.88
C ASP A 349 -1.38 -35.32 -1.55
N PRO A 350 -0.38 -35.54 -0.66
CA PRO A 350 0.11 -36.88 -0.32
C PRO A 350 -0.94 -37.81 0.32
N GLU A 351 -2.09 -37.31 0.77
CA GLU A 351 -3.17 -38.14 1.32
C GLU A 351 -3.97 -38.91 0.24
N TYR A 352 -3.85 -38.55 -1.04
CA TYR A 352 -4.53 -39.20 -2.17
C TYR A 352 -3.63 -40.19 -2.89
N ALA A 353 -3.13 -41.20 -2.17
CA ALA A 353 -2.35 -42.27 -2.78
C ALA A 353 -3.13 -42.97 -3.90
N ALA A 354 -2.43 -43.37 -4.98
CA ALA A 354 -3.04 -44.05 -6.11
C ALA A 354 -3.85 -45.28 -5.64
N GLY A 355 -5.13 -45.33 -6.02
CA GLY A 355 -6.05 -46.40 -5.65
C GLY A 355 -6.75 -46.26 -4.29
N SER A 356 -6.60 -45.14 -3.58
CA SER A 356 -7.44 -44.84 -2.42
C SER A 356 -8.90 -44.56 -2.83
N ASN A 357 -9.84 -44.69 -1.90
CA ASN A 357 -11.27 -44.41 -2.17
C ASN A 357 -11.48 -42.98 -2.67
N ASP A 358 -10.77 -42.00 -2.09
CA ASP A 358 -10.90 -40.60 -2.47
C ASP A 358 -10.29 -40.34 -3.86
N PHE A 359 -9.15 -40.99 -4.17
CA PHE A 359 -8.54 -40.95 -5.50
C PHE A 359 -9.50 -41.50 -6.57
N SER A 360 -10.05 -42.69 -6.35
CA SER A 360 -11.00 -43.31 -7.29
C SER A 360 -12.30 -42.52 -7.44
N SER A 361 -12.73 -41.82 -6.38
CA SER A 361 -13.92 -40.96 -6.43
C SER A 361 -13.71 -39.74 -7.33
N VAL A 362 -12.54 -39.09 -7.27
CA VAL A 362 -12.22 -37.97 -8.18
C VAL A 362 -12.03 -38.45 -9.61
N GLN A 363 -11.36 -39.59 -9.82
CA GLN A 363 -11.26 -40.19 -11.16
C GLN A 363 -12.64 -40.41 -11.78
N LYS A 364 -13.55 -41.04 -11.01
CA LYS A 364 -14.92 -41.27 -11.46
C LYS A 364 -15.66 -39.96 -11.76
N LEU A 365 -15.52 -38.95 -10.91
CA LEU A 365 -16.16 -37.64 -11.11
C LEU A 365 -15.70 -36.98 -12.43
N VAL A 366 -14.39 -37.03 -12.73
CA VAL A 366 -13.85 -36.51 -13.99
C VAL A 366 -14.40 -37.30 -15.18
N GLU A 367 -14.43 -38.63 -15.10
CA GLU A 367 -14.96 -39.48 -16.19
C GLU A 367 -16.46 -39.26 -16.43
N ASP A 368 -17.25 -39.11 -15.36
CA ASP A 368 -18.69 -38.80 -15.43
C ASP A 368 -18.92 -37.40 -16.06
N PHE A 369 -18.15 -36.40 -15.63
CA PHE A 369 -18.16 -35.05 -16.20
C PHE A 369 -17.85 -35.06 -17.68
N GLU A 370 -16.75 -35.69 -18.09
CA GLU A 370 -16.32 -35.75 -19.48
C GLU A 370 -17.32 -36.53 -20.34
N THR A 371 -17.89 -37.62 -19.82
CA THR A 371 -18.96 -38.37 -20.49
C THR A 371 -20.17 -37.47 -20.76
N ALA A 372 -20.56 -36.63 -19.79
CA ALA A 372 -21.64 -35.67 -19.97
C ALA A 372 -21.27 -34.54 -20.96
N LEU A 373 -20.05 -34.01 -20.86
CA LEU A 373 -19.53 -32.93 -21.71
C LEU A 373 -19.42 -33.32 -23.19
N TYR A 374 -18.94 -34.53 -23.46
CA TYR A 374 -18.80 -35.05 -24.84
C TYR A 374 -20.06 -35.78 -25.34
N GLY A 375 -21.08 -35.94 -24.50
CA GLY A 375 -22.36 -36.53 -24.87
C GLY A 375 -23.26 -35.62 -25.70
N ASN A 376 -24.34 -36.20 -26.24
CA ASN A 376 -25.32 -35.49 -27.09
C ASN A 376 -26.23 -34.49 -26.33
N LYS A 377 -26.18 -34.47 -25.00
CA LYS A 377 -26.99 -33.60 -24.12
C LYS A 377 -26.12 -32.70 -23.25
N PHE A 378 -24.91 -32.40 -23.69
CA PHE A 378 -23.93 -31.66 -22.91
C PHE A 378 -24.43 -30.29 -22.44
N ASP A 379 -25.22 -29.59 -23.26
CA ASP A 379 -25.80 -28.27 -23.01
C ASP A 379 -27.10 -28.31 -22.18
N ASP A 380 -27.56 -29.51 -21.77
CA ASP A 380 -28.73 -29.66 -20.90
C ASP A 380 -28.40 -29.23 -19.47
N ALA A 381 -29.21 -28.35 -18.90
CA ALA A 381 -28.94 -27.77 -17.59
C ALA A 381 -28.94 -28.78 -16.43
N SER A 382 -29.62 -29.92 -16.58
CA SER A 382 -29.80 -30.94 -15.53
C SER A 382 -29.06 -32.25 -15.81
N ARG A 383 -28.86 -32.58 -17.09
CA ARG A 383 -28.26 -33.85 -17.54
C ARG A 383 -26.90 -33.66 -18.20
N GLY A 384 -26.53 -32.43 -18.49
CA GLY A 384 -25.27 -32.06 -19.12
C GLY A 384 -24.13 -31.85 -18.13
N TYR A 385 -23.10 -31.13 -18.58
CA TYR A 385 -21.85 -30.97 -17.83
C TYR A 385 -22.01 -30.14 -16.54
N ARG A 386 -23.02 -29.24 -16.49
CA ARG A 386 -23.20 -28.22 -15.44
C ARG A 386 -23.46 -28.78 -14.03
N GLN A 387 -23.88 -30.04 -13.93
CA GLN A 387 -24.09 -30.69 -12.63
C GLN A 387 -22.76 -31.13 -11.96
N TYR A 388 -21.70 -31.33 -12.74
CA TYR A 388 -20.42 -31.87 -12.25
C TYR A 388 -19.37 -30.80 -11.96
N ILE A 389 -19.58 -29.57 -12.46
CA ILE A 389 -18.61 -28.48 -12.34
C ILE A 389 -19.22 -27.24 -11.68
N ASP A 390 -18.36 -26.42 -11.09
CA ASP A 390 -18.64 -25.00 -10.87
C ASP A 390 -18.37 -24.24 -12.17
N VAL A 391 -19.43 -23.89 -12.90
CA VAL A 391 -19.30 -23.24 -14.21
C VAL A 391 -18.60 -21.89 -14.11
N ASN A 392 -18.81 -21.13 -13.02
CA ASN A 392 -18.22 -19.81 -12.86
C ASN A 392 -16.71 -19.93 -12.63
N SER A 393 -16.25 -20.94 -11.91
CA SER A 393 -14.81 -21.22 -11.76
C SER A 393 -14.14 -21.52 -13.12
N PHE A 394 -14.82 -22.23 -14.01
CA PHE A 394 -14.34 -22.53 -15.36
C PHE A 394 -14.28 -21.26 -16.22
N VAL A 395 -15.26 -20.36 -16.08
CA VAL A 395 -15.29 -19.05 -16.76
C VAL A 395 -14.13 -18.17 -16.27
N ASP A 396 -13.97 -18.02 -14.95
CA ASP A 396 -12.91 -17.22 -14.35
C ASP A 396 -11.52 -17.78 -14.73
N TRP A 397 -11.32 -19.09 -14.60
CA TRP A 397 -10.06 -19.73 -14.99
C TRP A 397 -9.75 -19.55 -16.48
N TYR A 398 -10.77 -19.71 -17.33
CA TYR A 398 -10.62 -19.47 -18.76
C TYR A 398 -10.17 -18.04 -19.02
N LEU A 399 -10.85 -17.05 -18.44
CA LEU A 399 -10.54 -15.64 -18.67
C LEU A 399 -9.15 -15.27 -18.17
N VAL A 400 -8.76 -15.69 -16.97
CA VAL A 400 -7.42 -15.42 -16.42
C VAL A 400 -6.34 -16.02 -17.34
N THR A 401 -6.51 -17.27 -17.75
CA THR A 401 -5.52 -18.00 -18.57
C THR A 401 -5.50 -17.48 -20.02
N GLU A 402 -6.65 -17.15 -20.60
CA GLU A 402 -6.78 -16.65 -21.97
C GLU A 402 -6.34 -15.18 -22.10
N ILE A 403 -6.66 -14.33 -21.12
CA ILE A 403 -6.14 -12.94 -21.07
C ILE A 403 -4.62 -12.96 -20.97
N GLY A 404 -4.05 -13.81 -20.10
CA GLY A 404 -2.59 -13.99 -20.06
C GLY A 404 -2.00 -14.68 -21.28
N LYS A 405 -2.85 -15.28 -22.13
CA LYS A 405 -2.45 -16.15 -23.25
C LYS A 405 -1.46 -17.24 -22.78
N TYR A 406 -1.71 -17.79 -21.59
CA TYR A 406 -0.79 -18.71 -20.92
C TYR A 406 -0.91 -20.13 -21.48
N ARG A 407 -0.16 -20.39 -22.56
CA ARG A 407 -0.20 -21.64 -23.33
C ARG A 407 0.15 -22.89 -22.52
N ASP A 408 1.11 -22.77 -21.62
CA ASP A 408 1.56 -23.90 -20.81
C ASP A 408 0.50 -24.34 -19.80
N GLY A 409 -0.32 -23.39 -19.31
CA GLY A 409 -1.45 -23.63 -18.41
C GLY A 409 -2.70 -24.23 -19.05
N ALA A 410 -2.76 -24.31 -20.38
CA ALA A 410 -3.94 -24.81 -21.09
C ALA A 410 -3.94 -26.35 -21.14
N PHE A 411 -4.34 -26.99 -20.04
CA PHE A 411 -4.48 -28.47 -19.91
C PHE A 411 -3.19 -29.27 -20.18
N LYS A 412 -2.01 -28.72 -19.89
CA LYS A 412 -0.71 -29.39 -20.13
C LYS A 412 0.20 -29.50 -18.91
N LYS A 413 0.32 -28.42 -18.16
CA LYS A 413 1.01 -28.32 -16.87
C LYS A 413 0.57 -27.03 -16.19
N ASN A 414 0.84 -26.85 -14.92
CA ASN A 414 0.44 -25.69 -14.12
C ASN A 414 -1.07 -25.38 -14.20
N CYS A 415 -1.88 -26.37 -14.57
CA CYS A 415 -3.34 -26.31 -14.70
C CYS A 415 -3.94 -27.06 -13.52
N TYR A 416 -4.49 -26.34 -12.54
CA TYR A 416 -5.00 -26.97 -11.32
C TYR A 416 -6.52 -26.99 -11.32
N MET A 417 -7.04 -28.01 -10.65
CA MET A 417 -8.45 -28.10 -10.28
C MET A 417 -8.57 -28.57 -8.83
N THR A 418 -9.71 -28.27 -8.22
CA THR A 418 -10.10 -28.77 -6.92
C THR A 418 -11.48 -29.43 -6.97
N VAL A 419 -11.83 -30.15 -5.91
CA VAL A 419 -13.19 -30.67 -5.71
C VAL A 419 -13.76 -30.00 -4.46
N ASN A 420 -14.86 -29.27 -4.64
CA ASN A 420 -15.49 -28.54 -3.54
C ASN A 420 -16.38 -29.44 -2.67
N ALA A 421 -16.94 -28.88 -1.59
CA ALA A 421 -17.78 -29.61 -0.64
C ALA A 421 -19.07 -30.20 -1.26
N ASP A 422 -19.53 -29.66 -2.39
CA ASP A 422 -20.70 -30.17 -3.13
C ASP A 422 -20.33 -31.32 -4.09
N GLY A 423 -19.06 -31.74 -4.12
CA GLY A 423 -18.55 -32.78 -5.01
C GLY A 423 -18.42 -32.32 -6.47
N LYS A 424 -18.25 -31.01 -6.71
CA LYS A 424 -18.06 -30.44 -8.05
C LYS A 424 -16.59 -30.12 -8.32
N ILE A 425 -16.19 -30.26 -9.57
CA ILE A 425 -14.89 -29.80 -10.08
C ILE A 425 -14.89 -28.28 -10.14
N VAL A 426 -13.87 -27.66 -9.56
CA VAL A 426 -13.62 -26.21 -9.57
C VAL A 426 -12.27 -25.98 -10.23
N MET A 427 -12.18 -25.10 -11.23
CA MET A 427 -10.91 -24.77 -11.87
C MET A 427 -10.10 -23.76 -11.05
N GLY A 428 -8.77 -23.88 -11.11
CA GLY A 428 -7.84 -23.17 -10.25
C GLY A 428 -7.34 -24.07 -9.10
N PRO A 429 -6.36 -23.62 -8.31
CA PRO A 429 -5.76 -22.27 -8.29
C PRO A 429 -4.82 -21.95 -9.47
N ILE A 430 -4.48 -20.68 -9.65
CA ILE A 430 -3.47 -20.23 -10.63
C ILE A 430 -2.06 -20.31 -10.02
N SER A 431 -1.03 -20.65 -10.80
CA SER A 431 0.30 -21.01 -10.25
C SER A 431 1.51 -20.31 -10.86
N ASP A 432 1.53 -20.06 -12.18
CA ASP A 432 2.71 -19.55 -12.88
C ASP A 432 2.30 -18.78 -14.15
N PHE A 433 2.69 -17.52 -14.24
CA PHE A 433 2.45 -16.64 -15.38
C PHE A 433 3.77 -16.05 -15.94
N THR A 434 4.91 -16.63 -15.57
CA THR A 434 6.24 -16.10 -15.96
C THR A 434 6.46 -16.09 -17.48
N MET A 435 5.78 -16.96 -18.23
CA MET A 435 5.81 -17.03 -19.70
C MET A 435 4.53 -16.50 -20.38
N ALA A 436 3.69 -15.77 -19.64
CA ALA A 436 2.46 -15.17 -20.14
C ALA A 436 2.69 -13.76 -20.69
N PHE A 437 1.60 -13.09 -21.07
CA PHE A 437 1.56 -11.65 -21.40
C PHE A 437 2.61 -11.20 -22.43
N GLY A 438 2.60 -11.84 -23.60
CA GLY A 438 3.42 -11.42 -24.74
C GLY A 438 4.91 -11.74 -24.61
N GLN A 439 5.30 -12.56 -23.62
CA GLN A 439 6.69 -12.91 -23.45
C GLN A 439 7.28 -13.56 -24.71
N ASN A 440 8.54 -13.24 -25.03
CA ASN A 440 9.20 -13.62 -26.29
C ASN A 440 8.51 -13.06 -27.56
N ASN A 441 7.95 -11.85 -27.47
CA ASN A 441 7.26 -11.17 -28.57
C ASN A 441 6.02 -11.93 -29.09
N ASP A 442 5.32 -12.67 -28.23
CA ASP A 442 4.05 -13.31 -28.62
C ASP A 442 2.99 -12.24 -28.91
N SER A 443 2.17 -12.48 -29.93
CA SER A 443 1.10 -11.58 -30.35
C SER A 443 0.03 -11.43 -29.27
N ALA A 444 -0.58 -10.26 -29.17
CA ALA A 444 -1.78 -10.04 -28.34
C ALA A 444 -3.04 -10.69 -28.96
N GLU A 445 -2.95 -11.16 -30.19
CA GLU A 445 -4.07 -11.79 -30.89
C GLU A 445 -4.06 -13.32 -30.78
N ASP A 446 -5.10 -13.93 -31.32
CA ASP A 446 -5.41 -15.36 -31.37
C ASP A 446 -5.83 -15.98 -30.04
N PHE A 447 -6.67 -17.01 -30.15
CA PHE A 447 -7.10 -17.82 -29.02
C PHE A 447 -6.10 -18.93 -28.74
N VAL A 448 -5.81 -19.17 -27.47
CA VAL A 448 -4.98 -20.29 -27.01
C VAL A 448 -5.79 -21.28 -26.20
N VAL A 449 -6.46 -20.85 -25.14
CA VAL A 449 -7.16 -21.73 -24.19
C VAL A 449 -8.52 -22.17 -24.76
N ARG A 450 -9.21 -21.29 -25.50
CA ARG A 450 -10.54 -21.53 -26.09
C ARG A 450 -10.64 -22.84 -26.85
N ASN A 451 -9.57 -23.23 -27.55
CA ASN A 451 -9.55 -24.36 -28.47
C ASN A 451 -8.92 -25.62 -27.88
N GLU A 452 -8.60 -25.62 -26.58
CA GLU A 452 -7.86 -26.68 -25.89
C GLU A 452 -8.73 -27.41 -24.85
N GLY A 453 -8.40 -28.67 -24.58
CA GLY A 453 -9.02 -29.51 -23.55
C GLY A 453 -10.55 -29.43 -23.50
N TRP A 454 -11.09 -29.19 -22.31
CA TRP A 454 -12.54 -29.09 -22.08
C TRP A 454 -13.17 -27.82 -22.66
N MET A 455 -12.39 -26.73 -22.78
CA MET A 455 -12.90 -25.43 -23.24
C MET A 455 -13.45 -25.51 -24.64
N LYS A 456 -12.77 -26.24 -25.54
CA LYS A 456 -13.22 -26.43 -26.91
C LYS A 456 -14.68 -26.87 -27.00
N ARG A 457 -15.11 -27.78 -26.11
CA ARG A 457 -16.47 -28.30 -26.07
C ARG A 457 -17.44 -27.38 -25.32
N LEU A 458 -16.97 -26.71 -24.26
CA LEU A 458 -17.78 -25.74 -23.51
C LEU A 458 -18.19 -24.53 -24.35
N PHE A 459 -17.31 -24.04 -25.24
CA PHE A 459 -17.61 -22.94 -26.16
C PHE A 459 -18.66 -23.28 -27.24
N GLU A 460 -19.10 -24.53 -27.33
CA GLU A 460 -20.25 -24.92 -28.18
C GLU A 460 -21.60 -24.71 -27.47
N ASP A 461 -21.61 -24.43 -26.16
CA ASP A 461 -22.81 -24.11 -25.38
C ASP A 461 -23.03 -22.59 -25.30
N PRO A 462 -24.11 -22.04 -25.89
CA PRO A 462 -24.44 -20.61 -25.82
C PRO A 462 -24.49 -20.04 -24.41
N TYR A 463 -24.87 -20.86 -23.41
CA TYR A 463 -24.89 -20.43 -22.01
C TYR A 463 -23.47 -20.11 -21.51
N PHE A 464 -22.51 -21.02 -21.74
CA PHE A 464 -21.13 -20.82 -21.31
C PHE A 464 -20.51 -19.60 -22.00
N VAL A 465 -20.75 -19.44 -23.31
CA VAL A 465 -20.29 -18.27 -24.08
C VAL A 465 -20.84 -16.96 -23.52
N GLY A 466 -22.13 -16.93 -23.14
CA GLY A 466 -22.76 -15.76 -22.54
C GLY A 466 -22.15 -15.37 -21.18
N LEU A 467 -21.82 -16.36 -20.35
CA LEU A 467 -21.13 -16.12 -19.07
C LEU A 467 -19.72 -15.57 -19.28
N VAL A 468 -18.94 -16.17 -20.18
CA VAL A 468 -17.59 -15.70 -20.52
C VAL A 468 -17.63 -14.25 -21.00
N ALA A 469 -18.53 -13.91 -21.92
CA ALA A 469 -18.64 -12.55 -22.45
C ALA A 469 -19.02 -11.54 -21.35
N SER A 470 -19.98 -11.89 -20.49
CA SER A 470 -20.43 -10.99 -19.41
C SER A 470 -19.31 -10.78 -18.37
N ARG A 471 -18.64 -11.86 -17.97
CA ARG A 471 -17.54 -11.79 -17.00
C ARG A 471 -16.31 -11.08 -17.55
N PHE A 472 -16.04 -11.20 -18.86
CA PHE A 472 -14.98 -10.45 -19.52
C PHE A 472 -15.19 -8.93 -19.44
N GLU A 473 -16.42 -8.45 -19.63
CA GLU A 473 -16.71 -7.01 -19.52
C GLU A 473 -16.52 -6.48 -18.09
N GLU A 474 -16.87 -7.27 -17.06
CA GLU A 474 -16.55 -6.93 -15.68
C GLU A 474 -15.04 -6.81 -15.46
N ILE A 475 -14.23 -7.78 -15.90
CA ILE A 475 -12.76 -7.71 -15.83
C ILE A 475 -12.23 -6.49 -16.60
N LYS A 476 -12.74 -6.23 -17.80
CA LYS A 476 -12.33 -5.10 -18.64
C LYS A 476 -12.63 -3.76 -17.98
N SER A 477 -13.75 -3.64 -17.27
CA SER A 477 -14.11 -2.42 -16.53
C SER A 477 -13.11 -2.07 -15.42
N ALA A 478 -12.43 -3.07 -14.85
CA ALA A 478 -11.41 -2.89 -13.82
C ALA A 478 -9.97 -2.75 -14.39
N LYS A 479 -9.83 -2.61 -15.72
CA LYS A 479 -8.52 -2.57 -16.41
C LYS A 479 -7.58 -1.50 -15.84
N SER A 480 -8.09 -0.29 -15.59
CA SER A 480 -7.27 0.84 -15.13
C SER A 480 -6.52 0.50 -13.85
N ASP A 481 -7.24 -0.08 -12.89
CA ASP A 481 -6.74 -0.37 -11.56
C ASP A 481 -5.71 -1.50 -11.61
N TRP A 482 -5.99 -2.52 -12.43
CA TRP A 482 -5.05 -3.61 -12.68
C TRP A 482 -3.75 -3.11 -13.34
N LEU A 483 -3.82 -2.30 -14.39
CA LEU A 483 -2.62 -1.75 -15.05
C LEU A 483 -1.83 -0.80 -14.15
N LYS A 484 -2.52 -0.03 -13.31
CA LYS A 484 -1.90 0.84 -12.30
C LYS A 484 -1.11 0.00 -11.30
N SER A 485 -1.70 -1.08 -10.77
CA SER A 485 -1.00 -1.97 -9.82
C SER A 485 0.31 -2.54 -10.37
N ILE A 486 0.34 -2.88 -11.67
CA ILE A 486 1.55 -3.37 -12.35
C ILE A 486 2.58 -2.24 -12.50
N THR A 487 2.13 -1.03 -12.82
CA THR A 487 3.00 0.14 -13.01
C THR A 487 3.62 0.60 -11.70
N ASP A 488 2.85 0.61 -10.61
CA ASP A 488 3.34 0.99 -9.28
C ASP A 488 4.35 -0.04 -8.74
N GLU A 489 4.07 -1.33 -8.91
CA GLU A 489 5.02 -2.39 -8.56
C GLU A 489 6.32 -2.26 -9.38
N ALA A 490 6.22 -1.88 -10.67
CA ALA A 490 7.40 -1.61 -11.49
C ALA A 490 8.26 -0.47 -10.93
N LYS A 491 7.64 0.61 -10.47
CA LYS A 491 8.37 1.74 -9.85
C LYS A 491 9.09 1.31 -8.58
N LEU A 492 8.42 0.53 -7.73
CA LEU A 492 9.01 -0.03 -6.51
C LEU A 492 10.25 -0.90 -6.82
N LEU A 493 10.21 -1.67 -7.90
CA LEU A 493 11.30 -2.53 -8.33
C LEU A 493 12.47 -1.81 -9.03
N SER A 494 12.31 -0.54 -9.41
CA SER A 494 13.26 0.19 -10.26
C SER A 494 14.70 0.24 -9.72
N LEU A 495 14.89 0.26 -8.40
CA LEU A 495 16.23 0.19 -7.80
C LEU A 495 16.70 -1.25 -7.61
N SER A 496 15.77 -2.13 -7.17
CA SER A 496 16.05 -3.54 -6.92
C SER A 496 16.53 -4.28 -8.19
N VAL A 497 15.98 -3.93 -9.36
CA VAL A 497 16.38 -4.54 -10.64
C VAL A 497 17.85 -4.30 -10.98
N VAL A 498 18.44 -3.16 -10.59
CA VAL A 498 19.86 -2.87 -10.84
C VAL A 498 20.75 -3.85 -10.08
N ALA A 499 20.50 -4.02 -8.78
CA ALA A 499 21.25 -4.97 -7.96
C ALA A 499 21.00 -6.42 -8.40
N ASN A 500 19.77 -6.75 -8.78
CA ASN A 500 19.43 -8.07 -9.30
C ASN A 500 20.14 -8.35 -10.64
N GLU A 501 20.24 -7.36 -11.53
CA GLU A 501 20.93 -7.48 -12.82
C GLU A 501 22.43 -7.69 -12.62
N GLN A 502 23.05 -6.96 -11.69
CA GLN A 502 24.46 -7.13 -11.35
C GLN A 502 24.79 -8.54 -10.82
N LEU A 503 23.84 -9.17 -10.13
CA LEU A 503 24.01 -10.54 -9.62
C LEU A 503 23.78 -11.61 -10.68
N TRP A 504 22.78 -11.43 -11.55
CA TRP A 504 22.23 -12.51 -12.35
C TRP A 504 22.21 -12.28 -13.87
N ASN A 505 22.54 -11.08 -14.35
CA ASN A 505 22.61 -10.73 -15.78
C ASN A 505 21.32 -11.13 -16.55
N SER A 506 20.15 -10.84 -15.99
CA SER A 506 18.84 -11.28 -16.49
C SER A 506 18.34 -10.48 -17.69
N LEU A 507 18.74 -9.21 -17.82
CA LEU A 507 18.46 -8.34 -18.96
C LEU A 507 19.50 -8.48 -20.07
N GLY A 508 20.66 -9.06 -19.75
CA GLY A 508 21.62 -9.58 -20.72
C GLY A 508 22.95 -8.82 -20.79
N ASP A 509 23.11 -7.75 -20.00
CA ASP A 509 24.40 -7.06 -19.82
C ASP A 509 24.47 -6.31 -18.47
N ALA A 510 25.04 -6.98 -17.47
CA ALA A 510 25.25 -6.50 -16.11
C ALA A 510 26.37 -5.44 -16.00
N SER A 511 27.14 -5.19 -17.06
CA SER A 511 28.22 -4.20 -17.06
C SER A 511 27.75 -2.75 -17.34
N ARG A 512 26.46 -2.58 -17.64
CA ARG A 512 25.83 -1.30 -17.97
C ARG A 512 25.63 -0.42 -16.74
N SER A 513 25.50 0.89 -16.97
CA SER A 513 25.18 1.84 -15.90
C SER A 513 23.81 1.55 -15.28
N ALA A 514 23.63 1.89 -14.00
CA ALA A 514 22.35 1.76 -13.29
C ALA A 514 21.19 2.43 -14.04
N SER A 515 21.40 3.65 -14.53
CA SER A 515 20.42 4.40 -15.33
C SER A 515 20.00 3.67 -16.62
N SER A 516 20.94 2.99 -17.28
CA SER A 516 20.64 2.24 -18.49
C SER A 516 19.85 0.96 -18.18
N ILE A 517 20.15 0.28 -17.09
CA ILE A 517 19.41 -0.91 -16.65
C ILE A 517 17.97 -0.54 -16.30
N GLN A 518 17.79 0.58 -15.57
CA GLN A 518 16.48 1.10 -15.20
C GLN A 518 15.62 1.48 -16.41
N SER A 519 16.23 2.13 -17.41
CA SER A 519 15.54 2.50 -18.66
C SER A 519 15.03 1.27 -19.41
N ASP A 520 15.86 0.23 -19.53
CA ASP A 520 15.48 -1.01 -20.21
C ASP A 520 14.37 -1.73 -19.44
N TYR A 521 14.49 -1.82 -18.12
CA TYR A 521 13.45 -2.39 -17.26
C TYR A 521 12.12 -1.64 -17.38
N SER A 522 12.14 -0.31 -17.34
CA SER A 522 10.94 0.51 -17.52
C SER A 522 10.29 0.30 -18.90
N SER A 523 11.11 0.08 -19.93
CA SER A 523 10.62 -0.26 -21.27
C SER A 523 9.96 -1.64 -21.32
N GLU A 524 10.50 -2.63 -20.60
CA GLU A 524 9.91 -3.97 -20.46
C GLU A 524 8.57 -3.93 -19.71
N ALA A 525 8.49 -3.17 -18.60
CA ALA A 525 7.24 -2.97 -17.85
C ALA A 525 6.17 -2.25 -18.69
N SER A 526 6.56 -1.22 -19.44
CA SER A 526 5.66 -0.50 -20.36
C SER A 526 5.18 -1.37 -21.52
N SER A 527 6.05 -2.27 -22.00
CA SER A 527 5.70 -3.23 -23.05
C SER A 527 4.69 -4.26 -22.54
N LEU A 528 4.82 -4.73 -21.29
CA LEU A 528 3.86 -5.61 -20.64
C LEU A 528 2.46 -4.96 -20.55
N THR A 529 2.35 -3.75 -20.00
CA THR A 529 1.06 -3.06 -19.87
C THR A 529 0.44 -2.76 -21.23
N SER A 530 1.24 -2.28 -22.19
CA SER A 530 0.79 -2.05 -23.58
C SER A 530 0.30 -3.33 -24.26
N TRP A 531 0.93 -4.48 -23.97
CA TRP A 531 0.49 -5.77 -24.51
C TRP A 531 -0.85 -6.18 -23.92
N ILE A 532 -1.03 -6.03 -22.59
CA ILE A 532 -2.29 -6.35 -21.90
C ILE A 532 -3.44 -5.51 -22.48
N GLU A 533 -3.22 -4.23 -22.72
CA GLU A 533 -4.24 -3.35 -23.33
C GLU A 533 -4.66 -3.82 -24.71
N LYS A 534 -3.69 -4.12 -25.58
CA LYS A 534 -3.97 -4.65 -26.92
C LYS A 534 -4.73 -5.98 -26.85
N ARG A 535 -4.38 -6.83 -25.89
CA ARG A 535 -5.03 -8.13 -25.67
C ARG A 535 -6.49 -7.97 -25.26
N LEU A 536 -6.78 -7.08 -24.32
CA LEU A 536 -8.14 -6.80 -23.88
C LEU A 536 -8.99 -6.16 -24.98
N GLU A 537 -8.42 -5.27 -25.78
CA GLU A 537 -9.13 -4.69 -26.92
C GLU A 537 -9.47 -5.76 -27.96
N TRP A 538 -8.50 -6.60 -28.31
CA TRP A 538 -8.73 -7.72 -29.23
C TRP A 538 -9.79 -8.68 -28.69
N LEU A 539 -9.69 -9.09 -27.41
CA LEU A 539 -10.66 -9.99 -26.79
C LEU A 539 -12.07 -9.36 -26.77
N SER A 540 -12.21 -8.07 -26.54
CA SER A 540 -13.52 -7.40 -26.54
C SER A 540 -14.25 -7.55 -27.87
N VAL A 541 -13.56 -7.30 -28.99
CA VAL A 541 -14.13 -7.51 -30.33
C VAL A 541 -14.51 -8.97 -30.56
N ARG A 542 -13.69 -9.91 -30.08
CA ARG A 542 -13.97 -11.35 -30.24
C ARG A 542 -15.11 -11.83 -29.36
N MET A 543 -15.20 -11.40 -28.11
CA MET A 543 -16.26 -11.80 -27.19
C MET A 543 -17.62 -11.30 -27.67
N GLU A 544 -17.71 -10.10 -28.24
CA GLU A 544 -18.95 -9.62 -28.85
C GLU A 544 -19.34 -10.46 -30.09
N ALA A 545 -18.36 -10.87 -30.90
CA ALA A 545 -18.62 -11.79 -32.01
C ALA A 545 -19.11 -13.17 -31.53
N GLU A 546 -18.46 -13.76 -30.52
CA GLU A 546 -18.89 -15.03 -29.92
C GLU A 546 -20.31 -14.93 -29.35
N LYS A 547 -20.62 -13.83 -28.65
CA LYS A 547 -21.94 -13.53 -28.11
C LYS A 547 -23.00 -13.40 -29.20
N SER A 548 -22.66 -12.81 -30.36
CA SER A 548 -23.57 -12.71 -31.50
C SER A 548 -23.84 -14.04 -32.21
N LEU A 549 -22.90 -14.99 -32.13
CA LEU A 549 -22.99 -16.33 -32.72
C LEU A 549 -23.69 -17.34 -31.80
N ALA A 550 -23.69 -17.07 -30.49
CA ALA A 550 -24.45 -17.82 -29.50
C ALA A 550 -25.95 -17.67 -29.79
N LYS A 551 -26.58 -18.72 -30.35
CA LYS A 551 -28.04 -18.76 -30.54
C LYS A 551 -28.71 -18.41 -29.20
N THR A 552 -29.60 -17.41 -29.20
CA THR A 552 -30.46 -17.11 -28.05
C THR A 552 -31.09 -18.41 -27.54
N ASP A 553 -30.75 -18.78 -26.31
CA ASP A 553 -31.32 -19.96 -25.67
C ASP A 553 -32.81 -19.70 -25.41
N SER A 554 -33.65 -20.16 -26.33
CA SER A 554 -35.10 -20.07 -26.23
C SER A 554 -35.69 -21.04 -25.20
N ARG A 555 -34.86 -21.78 -24.44
CA ARG A 555 -35.26 -22.75 -23.42
C ARG A 555 -35.37 -22.16 -22.00
N ASN A 556 -35.09 -20.87 -21.82
CA ASN A 556 -34.80 -20.26 -20.52
C ASN A 556 -36.00 -19.60 -19.76
N SER A 557 -37.24 -20.03 -19.98
CA SER A 557 -38.41 -19.39 -19.32
C SER A 557 -38.99 -20.11 -18.10
N ASN A 558 -38.70 -21.40 -17.88
CA ASN A 558 -39.42 -22.22 -16.88
C ASN A 558 -38.72 -22.37 -15.51
N ASN A 559 -37.48 -21.92 -15.36
CA ASN A 559 -36.68 -21.93 -14.12
C ASN A 559 -36.04 -20.57 -13.81
N ALA A 560 -36.59 -19.48 -14.34
CA ALA A 560 -36.08 -18.14 -14.12
C ALA A 560 -36.57 -17.54 -12.78
N VAL A 561 -35.72 -16.74 -12.13
CA VAL A 561 -36.17 -15.69 -11.21
C VAL A 561 -36.65 -14.53 -12.07
N THR A 562 -37.92 -14.15 -11.91
CA THR A 562 -38.58 -13.09 -12.69
C THR A 562 -38.66 -11.77 -11.94
N ALA A 563 -38.52 -11.81 -10.61
CA ALA A 563 -38.36 -10.65 -9.74
C ALA A 563 -37.61 -11.07 -8.47
N PHE A 564 -36.82 -10.17 -7.91
CA PHE A 564 -36.15 -10.35 -6.62
C PHE A 564 -36.05 -8.97 -5.96
N SER A 565 -36.40 -8.88 -4.68
CA SER A 565 -36.45 -7.62 -3.94
C SER A 565 -36.27 -7.85 -2.44
N LEU A 566 -35.83 -6.80 -1.75
CA LEU A 566 -35.79 -6.73 -0.30
C LEU A 566 -36.81 -5.69 0.16
N LYS A 567 -37.80 -6.13 0.92
CA LYS A 567 -38.90 -5.27 1.39
C LYS A 567 -38.61 -4.72 2.77
N LYS A 568 -38.82 -3.42 2.97
CA LYS A 568 -38.73 -2.78 4.29
C LYS A 568 -39.70 -3.42 5.28
N SER A 569 -40.90 -3.76 4.84
CA SER A 569 -41.94 -4.39 5.67
C SER A 569 -41.52 -5.74 6.25
N LYS A 570 -40.55 -6.42 5.62
CA LYS A 570 -39.99 -7.71 6.05
C LYS A 570 -38.68 -7.56 6.82
N ASN A 571 -37.96 -6.45 6.59
CA ASN A 571 -36.60 -6.22 7.07
C ASN A 571 -36.46 -4.85 7.74
N SER A 572 -37.39 -4.49 8.62
CA SER A 572 -37.53 -3.12 9.16
C SER A 572 -36.37 -2.64 10.03
N VAL A 573 -35.55 -3.57 10.54
CA VAL A 573 -34.31 -3.27 11.27
C VAL A 573 -33.18 -2.91 10.29
N ALA A 574 -33.10 -3.61 9.15
CA ALA A 574 -32.01 -3.46 8.19
C ALA A 574 -32.27 -2.37 7.13
N LEU A 575 -33.53 -2.13 6.77
CA LEU A 575 -33.88 -1.33 5.59
C LEU A 575 -34.73 -0.09 5.93
N LEU A 576 -34.41 1.02 5.26
CA LEU A 576 -35.19 2.26 5.35
C LEU A 576 -36.20 2.39 4.19
N SER A 577 -36.03 1.62 3.12
CA SER A 577 -36.89 1.57 1.92
C SER A 577 -36.88 0.17 1.29
N ASP A 578 -37.75 -0.06 0.30
CA ASP A 578 -37.70 -1.25 -0.53
C ASP A 578 -36.57 -1.15 -1.56
N TYR A 579 -35.93 -2.27 -1.87
CA TYR A 579 -34.89 -2.37 -2.92
C TYR A 579 -35.22 -3.51 -3.88
N SER A 580 -35.06 -3.27 -5.18
CA SER A 580 -35.26 -4.27 -6.24
C SER A 580 -33.92 -4.66 -6.84
N ALA A 581 -33.78 -5.93 -7.21
CA ALA A 581 -32.55 -6.44 -7.78
C ALA A 581 -32.42 -6.11 -9.28
N GLU A 582 -31.17 -5.90 -9.70
CA GLU A 582 -30.75 -6.16 -11.06
C GLU A 582 -30.60 -7.67 -11.24
N ILE A 583 -31.24 -8.23 -12.28
CA ILE A 583 -31.27 -9.67 -12.54
C ILE A 583 -30.73 -9.92 -13.94
N THR A 584 -29.68 -10.72 -14.05
CA THR A 584 -29.14 -11.25 -15.32
C THR A 584 -29.51 -12.73 -15.47
N SER A 585 -28.89 -13.44 -16.41
CA SER A 585 -29.09 -14.88 -16.59
C SER A 585 -28.70 -15.73 -15.38
N ASP A 586 -27.81 -15.22 -14.54
CA ASP A 586 -27.03 -15.97 -13.55
C ASP A 586 -26.64 -15.13 -12.33
N SER A 587 -27.02 -13.85 -12.27
CA SER A 587 -26.70 -12.95 -11.16
C SER A 587 -27.94 -12.19 -10.68
N ILE A 588 -27.99 -11.95 -9.38
CA ILE A 588 -28.97 -11.10 -8.70
C ILE A 588 -28.20 -10.13 -7.82
N LYS A 589 -28.21 -8.83 -8.16
CA LYS A 589 -27.45 -7.80 -7.44
C LYS A 589 -28.40 -6.76 -6.83
N ILE A 590 -28.20 -6.42 -5.55
CA ILE A 590 -28.86 -5.28 -4.88
C ILE A 590 -27.79 -4.44 -4.17
N PHE A 591 -27.83 -3.13 -4.38
CA PHE A 591 -27.03 -2.17 -3.63
C PHE A 591 -27.87 -1.51 -2.53
N VAL A 592 -27.44 -1.62 -1.27
CA VAL A 592 -28.06 -0.96 -0.11
C VAL A 592 -26.95 -0.19 0.63
N PRO A 593 -26.84 1.14 0.47
CA PRO A 593 -25.64 1.90 0.88
C PRO A 593 -25.25 1.71 2.34
N TYR A 594 -26.24 1.75 3.23
CA TYR A 594 -26.09 1.71 4.68
C TYR A 594 -26.29 0.30 5.27
N LEU A 595 -26.19 -0.77 4.48
CA LEU A 595 -26.45 -2.12 4.97
C LEU A 595 -25.37 -2.56 5.96
N ALA A 596 -25.78 -2.72 7.22
CA ALA A 596 -24.97 -3.31 8.30
C ALA A 596 -25.56 -4.63 8.85
N HIS A 597 -26.83 -4.93 8.54
CA HIS A 597 -27.53 -6.12 9.00
C HIS A 597 -27.85 -7.05 7.83
N PHE A 598 -27.10 -8.14 7.72
CA PHE A 598 -27.11 -9.00 6.53
C PHE A 598 -28.13 -10.13 6.55
N ASP A 599 -28.71 -10.46 7.70
CA ASP A 599 -29.80 -11.45 7.76
C ASP A 599 -31.13 -10.80 7.35
N MET A 600 -31.62 -11.18 6.17
CA MET A 600 -32.82 -10.58 5.58
C MET A 600 -33.73 -11.61 4.90
N VAL A 601 -35.01 -11.28 4.82
CA VAL A 601 -36.04 -12.04 4.12
C VAL A 601 -36.32 -11.41 2.76
N PRO A 602 -35.89 -12.04 1.64
CA PRO A 602 -36.18 -11.53 0.29
C PRO A 602 -37.58 -11.92 -0.19
N GLU A 603 -38.15 -11.09 -1.06
CA GLU A 603 -39.31 -11.41 -1.88
C GLU A 603 -38.88 -11.60 -3.33
N PHE A 604 -39.13 -12.79 -3.87
CA PHE A 604 -38.84 -13.15 -5.24
C PHE A 604 -40.00 -13.88 -5.92
N SER A 605 -40.06 -13.75 -7.24
CA SER A 605 -40.99 -14.46 -8.12
C SER A 605 -40.19 -15.42 -9.00
N LEU A 606 -40.69 -16.63 -9.14
CA LEU A 606 -40.09 -17.66 -9.99
C LEU A 606 -41.00 -17.93 -11.19
N ALA A 607 -40.43 -18.53 -12.23
CA ALA A 607 -41.18 -19.14 -13.31
C ALA A 607 -42.22 -20.16 -12.78
N GLN A 608 -43.30 -20.34 -13.53
CA GLN A 608 -44.46 -21.11 -13.06
C GLN A 608 -44.08 -22.54 -12.66
N GLY A 609 -44.37 -22.89 -11.40
CA GLY A 609 -44.10 -24.23 -10.86
C GLY A 609 -42.65 -24.46 -10.43
N ALA A 610 -41.77 -23.47 -10.55
CA ALA A 610 -40.40 -23.58 -10.09
C ALA A 610 -40.28 -23.41 -8.56
N THR A 611 -39.20 -23.95 -7.99
CA THR A 611 -38.87 -23.88 -6.56
C THR A 611 -37.42 -23.46 -6.37
N ALA A 612 -37.14 -22.66 -5.34
CA ALA A 612 -35.81 -22.14 -5.06
C ALA A 612 -35.17 -22.82 -3.84
N TYR A 613 -33.84 -22.97 -3.86
CA TYR A 613 -33.04 -23.59 -2.82
C TYR A 613 -31.75 -22.81 -2.58
N VAL A 614 -31.31 -22.76 -1.32
CA VAL A 614 -30.00 -22.26 -0.89
C VAL A 614 -29.40 -23.32 0.02
N ASN A 615 -28.14 -23.71 -0.21
CA ASN A 615 -27.46 -24.78 0.55
C ASN A 615 -28.27 -26.09 0.64
N GLY A 616 -29.00 -26.43 -0.43
CA GLY A 616 -29.86 -27.62 -0.49
C GLY A 616 -31.21 -27.48 0.23
N GLU A 617 -31.41 -26.44 1.03
CA GLU A 617 -32.67 -26.18 1.72
C GLU A 617 -33.61 -25.35 0.86
N LYS A 618 -34.90 -25.72 0.87
CA LYS A 618 -35.92 -24.99 0.10
C LYS A 618 -36.16 -23.62 0.73
N VAL A 619 -36.01 -22.57 -0.08
CA VAL A 619 -36.27 -21.19 0.34
C VAL A 619 -37.63 -20.71 -0.18
N THR A 620 -38.38 -20.05 0.69
CA THR A 620 -39.73 -19.56 0.41
C THR A 620 -39.73 -18.04 0.39
N SER A 621 -40.15 -17.48 -0.74
CA SER A 621 -40.28 -16.04 -0.96
C SER A 621 -41.08 -15.36 0.17
N GLY A 622 -40.55 -14.27 0.70
CA GLY A 622 -41.17 -13.46 1.76
C GLY A 622 -41.22 -14.12 3.15
N SER A 623 -40.58 -15.27 3.34
CA SER A 623 -40.58 -16.03 4.61
C SER A 623 -39.20 -16.55 5.05
N SER A 624 -38.38 -17.06 4.13
CA SER A 624 -37.04 -17.57 4.48
C SER A 624 -36.06 -16.42 4.74
N SER A 625 -35.37 -16.45 5.88
CA SER A 625 -34.25 -15.55 6.17
C SER A 625 -32.96 -16.08 5.55
N LEU A 626 -32.23 -15.23 4.84
CA LEU A 626 -30.95 -15.54 4.20
C LEU A 626 -29.88 -14.55 4.69
N ASN A 627 -28.65 -15.03 4.81
CA ASN A 627 -27.52 -14.19 5.18
C ASN A 627 -26.84 -13.67 3.91
N PHE A 628 -26.79 -12.35 3.76
CA PHE A 628 -26.22 -11.67 2.60
C PHE A 628 -24.82 -11.10 2.84
N GLN A 629 -24.12 -11.49 3.93
CA GLN A 629 -22.80 -10.96 4.24
C GLN A 629 -21.76 -11.34 3.18
N LYS A 630 -21.99 -12.46 2.50
CA LYS A 630 -21.21 -12.92 1.35
C LYS A 630 -22.14 -13.34 0.21
N PRO A 631 -21.68 -13.28 -1.04
CA PRO A 631 -22.43 -13.84 -2.16
C PRO A 631 -22.72 -15.33 -1.97
N PHE A 632 -23.89 -15.79 -2.41
CA PHE A 632 -24.27 -17.21 -2.36
C PHE A 632 -25.08 -17.64 -3.58
N ASP A 633 -25.22 -18.95 -3.76
CA ASP A 633 -25.93 -19.53 -4.90
C ASP A 633 -27.41 -19.80 -4.56
N LEU A 634 -28.31 -19.23 -5.36
CA LEU A 634 -29.75 -19.49 -5.36
C LEU A 634 -30.08 -20.43 -6.52
N LYS A 635 -30.43 -21.68 -6.21
CA LYS A 635 -30.78 -22.71 -7.19
C LYS A 635 -32.29 -22.74 -7.43
N VAL A 636 -32.73 -22.50 -8.64
CA VAL A 636 -34.13 -22.58 -9.08
C VAL A 636 -34.34 -23.83 -9.92
N ILE A 637 -35.31 -24.66 -9.53
CA ILE A 637 -35.65 -25.93 -10.18
C ILE A 637 -37.06 -25.83 -10.74
N SER A 638 -37.24 -26.00 -12.05
CA SER A 638 -38.56 -26.03 -12.71
C SER A 638 -39.35 -27.29 -12.35
N SER A 639 -40.64 -27.30 -12.72
CA SER A 639 -41.50 -28.49 -12.60
C SER A 639 -41.05 -29.67 -13.48
N SER A 640 -40.29 -29.41 -14.55
CA SER A 640 -39.66 -30.44 -15.40
C SER A 640 -38.31 -30.93 -14.87
N GLY A 641 -37.81 -30.35 -13.76
CA GLY A 641 -36.53 -30.70 -13.16
C GLY A 641 -35.34 -29.91 -13.69
N ASP A 642 -35.56 -28.89 -14.54
CA ASP A 642 -34.50 -28.05 -15.07
C ASP A 642 -33.96 -27.12 -13.99
N VAL A 643 -32.64 -27.07 -13.84
CA VAL A 643 -31.98 -26.30 -12.79
C VAL A 643 -31.35 -25.04 -13.40
N ARG A 644 -31.52 -23.90 -12.73
CA ARG A 644 -30.72 -22.70 -12.94
C ARG A 644 -30.15 -22.23 -11.60
N THR A 645 -28.92 -21.76 -11.59
CA THR A 645 -28.29 -21.17 -10.39
C THR A 645 -28.03 -19.70 -10.63
N TYR A 646 -28.34 -18.87 -9.64
CA TYR A 646 -28.05 -17.45 -9.60
C TYR A 646 -27.05 -17.16 -8.47
N LYS A 647 -25.97 -16.42 -8.75
CA LYS A 647 -25.13 -15.82 -7.71
C LYS A 647 -25.84 -14.57 -7.20
N VAL A 648 -26.25 -14.61 -5.93
CA VAL A 648 -26.96 -13.52 -5.26
C VAL A 648 -25.95 -12.70 -4.46
N HIS A 649 -25.90 -11.39 -4.72
CA HIS A 649 -25.03 -10.45 -4.02
C HIS A 649 -25.82 -9.21 -3.59
N VAL A 650 -25.92 -8.99 -2.28
CA VAL A 650 -26.46 -7.74 -1.73
C VAL A 650 -25.30 -7.05 -1.03
N TYR A 651 -24.94 -5.85 -1.48
CA TYR A 651 -23.73 -5.17 -1.05
C TYR A 651 -24.01 -3.74 -0.60
N ASN A 652 -23.11 -3.20 0.23
CA ASN A 652 -23.14 -1.84 0.73
C ASN A 652 -22.08 -0.98 0.04
N SER A 653 -21.89 0.25 0.52
CA SER A 653 -20.93 1.22 -0.02
C SER A 653 -19.46 0.84 0.19
N GLY A 654 -19.16 -0.20 0.98
CA GLY A 654 -17.80 -0.59 1.34
C GLY A 654 -17.14 0.27 2.42
N ILE A 655 -17.88 1.21 3.03
CA ILE A 655 -17.43 2.05 4.14
C ILE A 655 -18.24 1.78 5.42
N PRO A 656 -17.72 2.12 6.61
CA PRO A 656 -18.44 1.94 7.87
C PRO A 656 -19.81 2.66 7.89
N VAL A 657 -20.73 2.16 8.71
CA VAL A 657 -22.08 2.72 8.85
C VAL A 657 -22.30 3.19 10.29
N VAL A 658 -22.81 4.42 10.44
CA VAL A 658 -23.15 5.00 11.74
C VAL A 658 -24.65 5.15 11.87
N TYR A 659 -25.24 4.51 12.87
CA TYR A 659 -26.64 4.67 13.24
C TYR A 659 -26.77 5.53 14.50
N VAL A 660 -27.58 6.57 14.40
CA VAL A 660 -27.98 7.41 15.52
C VAL A 660 -29.49 7.41 15.67
N THR A 661 -29.95 7.04 16.86
CA THR A 661 -31.36 7.17 17.24
C THR A 661 -31.46 8.04 18.48
N THR A 662 -31.93 9.27 18.33
CA THR A 662 -32.17 10.15 19.47
C THR A 662 -33.38 9.68 20.26
N VAL A 663 -33.38 9.90 21.58
CA VAL A 663 -34.51 9.52 22.44
C VAL A 663 -35.79 10.18 21.93
N GLY A 664 -36.79 9.35 21.58
CA GLY A 664 -38.06 9.79 21.01
C GLY A 664 -37.99 10.34 19.59
N ASN A 665 -36.93 10.03 18.82
CA ASN A 665 -36.68 10.56 17.48
C ASN A 665 -36.67 12.11 17.43
N ARG A 666 -36.21 12.74 18.52
CA ARG A 666 -36.10 14.20 18.62
C ARG A 666 -35.16 14.73 17.53
N LYS A 667 -35.61 15.75 16.79
CA LYS A 667 -34.77 16.49 15.85
C LYS A 667 -33.69 17.28 16.60
N ILE A 668 -32.52 17.41 15.99
CA ILE A 668 -31.39 18.19 16.50
C ILE A 668 -31.45 19.57 15.83
N ASN A 669 -31.89 20.60 16.56
CA ASN A 669 -32.20 21.92 15.99
C ASN A 669 -31.23 23.03 16.39
N ASP A 670 -30.31 22.77 17.32
CA ASP A 670 -29.36 23.74 17.83
C ASP A 670 -28.00 23.11 18.17
N LYS A 671 -27.04 23.96 18.55
CA LYS A 671 -25.66 23.58 18.88
C LYS A 671 -25.37 23.55 20.38
N GLU A 672 -26.38 23.75 21.22
CA GLU A 672 -26.21 23.90 22.67
C GLU A 672 -26.72 22.68 23.43
N THR A 673 -27.84 22.13 22.97
CA THR A 673 -28.58 21.07 23.65
C THR A 673 -28.03 19.69 23.29
N TRP A 674 -27.37 19.05 24.24
CA TRP A 674 -27.03 17.62 24.14
C TRP A 674 -28.28 16.76 24.29
N ILE A 675 -28.61 15.98 23.27
CA ILE A 675 -29.77 15.09 23.25
C ILE A 675 -29.28 13.64 23.46
N PRO A 676 -29.79 12.92 24.47
CA PRO A 676 -29.50 11.51 24.64
C PRO A 676 -29.88 10.67 23.41
N GLN A 677 -29.07 9.68 23.08
CA GLN A 677 -29.21 8.85 21.89
C GLN A 677 -28.61 7.45 22.06
N THR A 678 -29.01 6.54 21.19
CA THR A 678 -28.22 5.34 20.89
C THR A 678 -27.30 5.64 19.72
N PHE A 679 -26.00 5.39 19.90
CA PHE A 679 -24.94 5.54 18.89
C PHE A 679 -24.37 4.16 18.57
N GLU A 680 -24.51 3.70 17.33
CA GLU A 680 -23.96 2.42 16.87
C GLU A 680 -23.06 2.66 15.65
N VAL A 681 -21.89 2.04 15.66
CA VAL A 681 -20.93 2.06 14.55
C VAL A 681 -20.69 0.64 14.11
N TYR A 682 -20.91 0.37 12.83
CA TYR A 682 -20.64 -0.92 12.20
C TYR A 682 -19.52 -0.77 11.19
N ARG A 683 -18.66 -1.78 11.13
CA ARG A 683 -17.67 -1.94 10.05
C ARG A 683 -18.36 -2.29 8.74
N GLU A 684 -17.63 -2.15 7.66
CA GLU A 684 -18.07 -2.43 6.29
C GLU A 684 -18.62 -3.85 6.10
N ASP A 685 -18.16 -4.82 6.90
CA ASP A 685 -18.61 -6.21 6.89
C ASP A 685 -19.84 -6.48 7.79
N GLY A 686 -20.40 -5.44 8.42
CA GLY A 686 -21.52 -5.52 9.37
C GLY A 686 -21.15 -5.88 10.80
N THR A 687 -19.86 -6.05 11.10
CA THR A 687 -19.41 -6.27 12.47
C THR A 687 -19.65 -5.01 13.30
N LEU A 688 -20.31 -5.15 14.45
CA LEU A 688 -20.50 -4.05 15.38
C LEU A 688 -19.16 -3.64 16.01
N ASP A 689 -18.75 -2.39 15.80
CA ASP A 689 -17.53 -1.81 16.34
C ASP A 689 -17.78 -1.14 17.69
N TYR A 690 -18.82 -0.31 17.77
CA TYR A 690 -19.19 0.40 18.99
C TYR A 690 -20.70 0.50 19.15
N LYS A 691 -21.17 0.42 20.39
CA LYS A 691 -22.57 0.68 20.77
C LYS A 691 -22.66 1.36 22.13
N GLY A 692 -23.20 2.57 22.15
CA GLY A 692 -23.56 3.29 23.36
C GLY A 692 -25.05 3.60 23.40
N THR A 693 -25.70 3.41 24.55
CA THR A 693 -27.15 3.62 24.74
C THR A 693 -27.49 4.88 25.53
N THR A 694 -26.48 5.55 26.05
CA THR A 694 -26.55 6.71 26.95
C THR A 694 -25.70 7.87 26.46
N ASP A 695 -25.24 7.78 25.22
CA ASP A 695 -24.47 8.81 24.55
C ASP A 695 -25.35 10.01 24.24
N SER A 696 -24.74 11.12 23.81
CA SER A 696 -25.47 12.32 23.45
C SER A 696 -24.95 12.96 22.18
N ILE A 697 -25.83 13.66 21.48
CA ILE A 697 -25.52 14.32 20.22
C ILE A 697 -26.10 15.74 20.22
N LYS A 698 -25.39 16.67 19.58
CA LYS A 698 -25.88 18.04 19.31
C LYS A 698 -25.39 18.54 17.96
N GLY A 699 -25.95 19.66 17.50
CA GLY A 699 -25.43 20.36 16.33
C GLY A 699 -24.02 20.93 16.56
N ARG A 700 -23.25 21.12 15.49
CA ARG A 700 -21.96 21.83 15.54
C ARG A 700 -21.73 22.71 14.32
N GLY A 701 -20.59 23.39 14.29
CA GLY A 701 -20.15 24.20 13.16
C GLY A 701 -20.74 25.62 13.14
N ASN A 702 -20.17 26.48 12.30
CA ASN A 702 -20.58 27.87 12.16
C ASN A 702 -21.28 28.06 10.81
N SER A 703 -20.54 28.38 9.75
CA SER A 703 -21.06 28.53 8.38
C SER A 703 -21.90 27.33 7.95
N THR A 704 -21.37 26.11 8.07
CA THR A 704 -22.04 24.86 7.69
C THR A 704 -23.34 24.61 8.47
N TRP A 705 -23.43 25.12 9.71
CA TRP A 705 -24.68 25.09 10.48
C TRP A 705 -25.68 26.09 9.93
N SER A 706 -25.26 27.32 9.65
CA SER A 706 -26.14 28.43 9.26
C SER A 706 -26.61 28.38 7.80
N VAL A 707 -25.79 27.86 6.87
CA VAL A 707 -26.13 27.82 5.43
C VAL A 707 -27.04 26.66 5.03
N SER A 708 -27.16 25.64 5.89
CA SER A 708 -27.83 24.39 5.56
C SER A 708 -29.30 24.40 5.97
N SER A 709 -30.22 23.92 5.12
CA SER A 709 -31.56 23.48 5.55
C SER A 709 -31.74 21.95 5.48
N SER A 710 -30.77 21.19 4.96
CA SER A 710 -30.91 19.75 4.62
C SER A 710 -29.82 18.80 5.16
N LYS A 711 -28.54 19.18 5.21
CA LYS A 711 -27.43 18.32 5.71
C LYS A 711 -26.59 19.04 6.76
N LYS A 712 -26.64 18.59 8.02
CA LYS A 712 -26.07 19.29 9.19
C LYS A 712 -24.92 18.50 9.80
N PRO A 713 -23.84 19.15 10.30
CA PRO A 713 -22.79 18.45 11.04
C PRO A 713 -23.15 18.32 12.53
N TYR A 714 -22.63 17.26 13.17
CA TYR A 714 -22.96 16.94 14.56
C TYR A 714 -21.72 16.70 15.42
N ALA A 715 -21.82 17.00 16.71
CA ALA A 715 -20.86 16.58 17.73
C ALA A 715 -21.49 15.46 18.56
N VAL A 716 -20.72 14.41 18.82
CA VAL A 716 -21.13 13.23 19.59
C VAL A 716 -20.29 13.18 20.88
N LYS A 717 -20.98 12.94 22.00
CA LYS A 717 -20.37 12.75 23.32
C LYS A 717 -20.76 11.37 23.85
N LEU A 718 -19.77 10.51 24.01
CA LEU A 718 -19.92 9.21 24.64
C LEU A 718 -20.03 9.34 26.16
N ASP A 719 -20.71 8.39 26.80
CA ASP A 719 -20.80 8.34 28.26
C ASP A 719 -19.47 7.92 28.94
N HIS A 720 -18.68 7.07 28.29
CA HIS A 720 -17.32 6.66 28.67
C HIS A 720 -16.31 6.88 27.53
N LYS A 721 -15.01 6.85 27.84
CA LYS A 721 -13.99 6.87 26.78
C LYS A 721 -14.03 5.51 26.08
N ALA A 722 -14.00 5.52 24.76
CA ALA A 722 -13.90 4.31 23.96
C ALA A 722 -13.14 4.61 22.68
N GLU A 723 -12.49 3.61 22.12
CA GLU A 723 -12.00 3.63 20.74
C GLU A 723 -13.18 3.46 19.78
N ILE A 724 -13.12 4.13 18.62
CA ILE A 724 -14.08 3.94 17.52
C ILE A 724 -13.27 3.69 16.26
N LEU A 725 -13.52 2.58 15.59
CA LEU A 725 -12.84 2.14 14.36
C LEU A 725 -11.31 2.07 14.50
N GLY A 726 -10.81 1.87 15.72
CA GLY A 726 -9.36 1.88 16.03
C GLY A 726 -8.73 3.26 16.18
N MET A 727 -9.53 4.34 16.16
CA MET A 727 -9.07 5.68 16.55
C MET A 727 -8.87 5.78 18.06
N LEU A 728 -7.95 6.65 18.50
CA LEU A 728 -7.56 6.77 19.91
C LEU A 728 -8.77 7.04 20.81
N GLU A 729 -8.80 6.41 21.98
CA GLU A 729 -9.97 6.45 22.84
C GLU A 729 -10.31 7.87 23.32
N HIS A 730 -11.59 8.25 23.22
CA HIS A 730 -12.06 9.51 23.79
C HIS A 730 -13.58 9.54 23.93
N LYS A 731 -14.09 10.55 24.65
CA LYS A 731 -15.53 10.79 24.75
C LYS A 731 -16.09 11.69 23.65
N ARG A 732 -15.25 12.35 22.86
CA ARG A 732 -15.64 13.44 21.95
C ARG A 732 -15.29 13.11 20.50
N TRP A 733 -16.33 13.12 19.66
CA TRP A 733 -16.29 12.74 18.25
C TRP A 733 -17.14 13.70 17.42
N CYS A 734 -16.87 13.75 16.12
CA CYS A 734 -17.55 14.65 15.19
C CYS A 734 -18.04 13.89 13.98
N LEU A 735 -19.26 14.21 13.53
CA LEU A 735 -19.80 13.80 12.24
C LEU A 735 -19.82 15.04 11.36
N MET A 736 -18.79 15.21 10.55
CA MET A 736 -18.68 16.31 9.60
C MET A 736 -19.50 16.01 8.34
N ALA A 737 -20.29 16.99 7.90
CA ALA A 737 -21.26 16.79 6.83
C ALA A 737 -20.66 16.69 5.41
N ASN A 738 -19.36 16.98 5.25
CA ASN A 738 -18.70 17.15 3.95
C ASN A 738 -19.51 18.06 3.01
N TYR A 739 -20.12 19.13 3.53
CA TYR A 739 -21.10 19.92 2.78
C TYR A 739 -20.48 20.67 1.60
N TYR A 740 -19.32 21.31 1.82
CA TYR A 740 -18.56 21.98 0.77
C TYR A 740 -17.60 21.03 0.04
N ASP A 741 -17.47 19.79 0.53
CA ASP A 741 -16.57 18.79 0.00
C ASP A 741 -17.30 17.71 -0.79
N ALA A 742 -17.52 17.98 -2.07
CA ALA A 742 -18.09 17.01 -3.01
C ALA A 742 -17.12 15.85 -3.38
N SER A 743 -15.89 15.86 -2.83
CA SER A 743 -14.94 14.74 -2.94
C SER A 743 -14.99 13.79 -1.75
N PHE A 744 -15.44 14.26 -0.59
CA PHE A 744 -15.39 13.57 0.71
C PHE A 744 -13.99 13.28 1.27
N ILE A 745 -12.91 13.62 0.55
CA ILE A 745 -11.55 13.23 0.95
C ILE A 745 -10.73 14.35 1.56
N ARG A 746 -11.13 15.63 1.48
CA ARG A 746 -10.18 16.73 1.75
C ARG A 746 -9.70 16.78 3.19
N ASN A 747 -10.61 16.56 4.15
CA ASN A 747 -10.24 16.45 5.56
C ASN A 747 -9.30 15.27 5.79
N GLU A 748 -9.62 14.12 5.21
CA GLU A 748 -8.82 12.90 5.36
C GLU A 748 -7.44 13.04 4.70
N LEU A 749 -7.36 13.62 3.50
CA LEU A 749 -6.12 13.86 2.78
C LEU A 749 -5.20 14.81 3.56
N ALA A 750 -5.72 15.88 4.15
CA ALA A 750 -4.93 16.77 4.99
C ALA A 750 -4.37 16.04 6.23
N ASN A 751 -5.21 15.22 6.88
CA ASN A 751 -4.79 14.41 8.03
C ASN A 751 -3.74 13.36 7.66
N TYR A 752 -3.90 12.69 6.52
CA TYR A 752 -2.91 11.76 5.97
C TYR A 752 -1.57 12.45 5.72
N LEU A 753 -1.58 13.59 5.03
CA LEU A 753 -0.37 14.35 4.73
C LEU A 753 0.35 14.81 6.00
N SER A 754 -0.40 15.28 7.00
CA SER A 754 0.18 15.65 8.29
C SER A 754 0.83 14.46 8.98
N LYS A 755 0.11 13.35 9.17
CA LYS A 755 0.65 12.16 9.86
C LYS A 755 1.87 11.57 9.16
N ARG A 756 1.94 11.66 7.84
CA ARG A 756 2.96 10.99 7.04
C ARG A 756 4.23 11.82 6.82
N TYR A 757 4.09 13.14 6.68
CA TYR A 757 5.18 14.00 6.21
C TYR A 757 5.53 15.16 7.15
N THR A 758 4.89 15.22 8.33
CA THR A 758 5.19 16.19 9.38
C THR A 758 5.66 15.49 10.65
N SER A 759 6.16 16.26 11.61
CA SER A 759 6.54 15.79 12.94
C SER A 759 5.45 16.08 13.98
N ALA A 760 4.22 16.38 13.53
CA ALA A 760 3.09 16.64 14.40
C ALA A 760 2.85 15.47 15.35
N TYR A 761 2.86 15.75 16.66
CA TYR A 761 2.62 14.74 17.70
C TYR A 761 1.28 14.01 17.50
N TRP A 762 0.26 14.76 17.09
CA TRP A 762 -1.05 14.22 16.80
C TRP A 762 -1.74 15.02 15.69
N SER A 763 -2.52 14.32 14.86
CA SER A 763 -3.46 14.90 13.90
C SER A 763 -4.73 14.07 13.93
N PRO A 764 -5.92 14.67 13.77
CA PRO A 764 -7.17 13.94 13.81
C PRO A 764 -7.18 12.73 12.88
N SER A 765 -7.73 11.63 13.35
CA SER A 765 -8.13 10.49 12.52
C SER A 765 -9.62 10.55 12.24
N GLY A 766 -10.02 9.97 11.11
CA GLY A 766 -11.41 9.84 10.78
C GLY A 766 -11.66 8.84 9.67
N TYR A 767 -12.92 8.47 9.50
CA TYR A 767 -13.40 7.59 8.47
C TYR A 767 -14.60 8.24 7.79
N ASN A 768 -14.67 8.12 6.47
CA ASN A 768 -15.90 8.35 5.75
C ASN A 768 -16.91 7.25 6.13
N VAL A 769 -18.15 7.63 6.43
CA VAL A 769 -19.20 6.72 6.89
C VAL A 769 -20.53 7.01 6.20
N GLU A 770 -21.35 5.98 6.04
CA GLU A 770 -22.77 6.18 5.74
C GLU A 770 -23.52 6.51 7.03
N PHE A 771 -24.16 7.67 7.09
CA PHE A 771 -24.80 8.13 8.31
C PHE A 771 -26.33 7.95 8.26
N VAL A 772 -26.88 7.27 9.26
CA VAL A 772 -28.32 7.08 9.44
C VAL A 772 -28.76 7.76 10.74
N LEU A 773 -29.62 8.76 10.64
CA LEU A 773 -30.17 9.51 11.78
C LEU A 773 -31.68 9.32 11.87
N ASN A 774 -32.17 8.78 12.98
CA ASN A 774 -33.61 8.56 13.25
C ASN A 774 -34.33 7.84 12.10
N GLY A 775 -33.70 6.79 11.55
CA GLY A 775 -34.24 6.01 10.44
C GLY A 775 -34.24 6.72 9.08
N SER A 776 -33.42 7.77 8.92
CA SER A 776 -33.18 8.44 7.64
C SER A 776 -31.70 8.38 7.30
N HIS A 777 -31.38 7.83 6.13
CA HIS A 777 -30.02 7.84 5.60
C HIS A 777 -29.70 9.24 5.07
N LEU A 778 -28.67 9.86 5.64
CA LEU A 778 -28.21 11.21 5.36
C LEU A 778 -26.93 11.20 4.48
N GLY A 779 -26.63 10.08 3.82
CA GLY A 779 -25.46 9.95 2.95
C GLY A 779 -24.12 9.97 3.70
N ASN A 780 -23.08 10.33 2.95
CA ASN A 780 -21.69 10.33 3.41
C ASN A 780 -21.42 11.40 4.48
N TYR A 781 -20.79 11.01 5.57
CA TYR A 781 -20.25 11.92 6.59
C TYR A 781 -18.80 11.52 6.90
N TYR A 782 -17.99 12.46 7.38
CA TYR A 782 -16.67 12.15 7.92
C TYR A 782 -16.76 12.07 9.46
N LEU A 783 -16.70 10.85 9.99
CA LEU A 783 -16.62 10.57 11.42
C LEU A 783 -15.18 10.72 11.88
N CYS A 784 -14.89 11.70 12.74
CA CYS A 784 -13.52 11.98 13.16
C CYS A 784 -13.40 12.32 14.64
N GLU A 785 -12.16 12.22 15.12
CA GLU A 785 -11.76 12.67 16.46
C GLU A 785 -12.03 14.17 16.63
N GLN A 786 -12.65 14.57 17.74
CA GLN A 786 -12.78 16.00 18.05
C GLN A 786 -11.48 16.53 18.67
N VAL A 787 -11.00 17.68 18.20
CA VAL A 787 -9.86 18.42 18.77
C VAL A 787 -10.19 18.91 20.19
N ARG A 788 -9.57 18.27 21.18
CA ARG A 788 -9.67 18.50 22.64
C ARG A 788 -8.39 17.98 23.30
N ASN A 789 -8.06 18.51 24.49
CA ASN A 789 -6.94 18.08 25.30
C ASN A 789 -7.16 16.66 25.84
N SER A 790 -6.15 15.82 25.67
CA SER A 790 -6.04 14.46 26.21
C SER A 790 -4.61 13.97 26.02
N ASP A 791 -4.09 13.20 26.98
CA ASP A 791 -2.70 12.71 27.02
C ASP A 791 -2.24 12.08 25.69
N ASP A 792 -3.10 11.25 25.07
CA ASP A 792 -2.80 10.54 23.82
C ASP A 792 -3.17 11.30 22.54
N ARG A 793 -3.83 12.47 22.63
CA ARG A 793 -4.20 13.32 21.47
C ARG A 793 -3.46 14.66 21.53
N VAL A 794 -4.15 15.71 21.96
CA VAL A 794 -3.55 17.03 22.21
C VAL A 794 -3.08 17.08 23.66
N ASN A 795 -1.77 17.06 23.88
CA ASN A 795 -1.19 17.07 25.22
C ASN A 795 -0.69 18.48 25.57
N ALA A 796 -1.58 19.32 26.09
CA ALA A 796 -1.31 20.72 26.40
C ALA A 796 -1.95 21.14 27.73
N ASP A 797 -1.37 22.16 28.38
CA ASP A 797 -2.02 22.85 29.51
C ASP A 797 -3.28 23.56 29.02
N PHE A 798 -3.15 24.28 27.90
CA PHE A 798 -4.24 25.00 27.27
C PHE A 798 -4.24 24.80 25.76
N LEU A 799 -5.41 24.55 25.21
CA LEU A 799 -5.65 24.60 23.78
C LEU A 799 -6.40 25.89 23.46
N ILE A 800 -5.83 26.71 22.58
CA ILE A 800 -6.42 27.97 22.12
C ILE A 800 -6.62 27.94 20.60
N GLU A 801 -7.62 28.67 20.11
CA GLU A 801 -7.92 28.80 18.68
C GLU A 801 -8.04 30.28 18.30
N VAL A 802 -7.57 30.64 17.11
CA VAL A 802 -7.93 31.92 16.50
C VAL A 802 -9.33 31.84 15.88
N ASP A 803 -10.21 32.78 16.21
CA ASP A 803 -11.52 32.92 15.56
C ASP A 803 -11.86 34.40 15.31
N ARG A 804 -11.60 34.88 14.09
CA ARG A 804 -11.93 36.25 13.67
C ARG A 804 -13.44 36.44 13.40
N LYS A 805 -14.21 35.37 13.19
CA LYS A 805 -15.67 35.43 12.91
C LYS A 805 -16.47 35.70 14.19
N ALA A 806 -16.07 35.14 15.33
CA ALA A 806 -16.73 35.32 16.63
C ALA A 806 -16.87 36.80 17.05
N ASN A 807 -15.87 37.63 16.72
CA ASN A 807 -15.91 39.07 16.98
C ASN A 807 -16.95 39.81 16.11
N GLN A 808 -17.15 39.37 14.85
CA GLN A 808 -18.02 40.05 13.90
C GLN A 808 -19.51 39.75 14.09
N MET A 809 -19.86 38.59 14.66
CA MET A 809 -21.26 38.15 14.79
C MET A 809 -21.84 38.33 16.21
N GLU A 810 -21.02 38.43 17.26
CA GLU A 810 -21.53 38.39 18.65
C GLU A 810 -20.97 39.46 19.61
N ASN A 811 -20.20 40.46 19.15
CA ASN A 811 -19.49 41.44 20.02
C ASN A 811 -18.61 40.77 21.11
N GLN A 812 -18.28 39.49 20.95
CA GLN A 812 -17.38 38.77 21.85
C GLN A 812 -15.95 39.18 21.53
N ARG A 813 -15.31 39.89 22.47
CA ARG A 813 -13.86 40.11 22.39
C ARG A 813 -13.16 38.76 22.62
N GLY A 814 -12.08 38.52 21.88
CA GLY A 814 -11.24 37.35 22.13
C GLY A 814 -10.76 37.35 23.58
N ASP A 815 -10.60 36.16 24.16
CA ASP A 815 -10.02 36.02 25.50
C ASP A 815 -8.63 36.67 25.56
N ILE A 816 -7.89 36.54 24.46
CA ILE A 816 -6.59 37.16 24.25
C ILE A 816 -6.60 37.86 22.88
N VAL A 817 -6.07 39.08 22.83
CA VAL A 817 -5.87 39.84 21.59
C VAL A 817 -4.38 40.10 21.40
N GLY A 818 -3.85 39.66 20.26
CA GLY A 818 -2.45 39.89 19.87
C GLY A 818 -2.13 41.38 19.77
N THR A 819 -0.98 41.78 20.30
CA THR A 819 -0.54 43.18 20.37
C THR A 819 0.03 43.72 19.06
N LYS A 820 0.47 42.86 18.15
CA LYS A 820 1.06 43.22 16.86
C LYS A 820 0.16 42.90 15.67
N THR A 821 -0.53 41.77 15.73
CA THR A 821 -1.39 41.28 14.62
C THR A 821 -2.87 41.60 14.79
N ASN A 822 -3.31 41.98 15.99
CA ASN A 822 -4.72 42.10 16.35
C ASN A 822 -5.50 40.78 16.10
N ASN A 823 -4.84 39.62 16.21
CA ASN A 823 -5.50 38.31 16.20
C ASN A 823 -6.26 38.05 17.50
N HIS A 824 -7.42 37.41 17.39
CA HIS A 824 -8.31 37.11 18.52
C HIS A 824 -8.25 35.62 18.83
N PHE A 825 -7.77 35.27 20.01
CA PHE A 825 -7.64 33.89 20.48
C PHE A 825 -8.67 33.58 21.56
N PHE A 826 -9.21 32.37 21.52
CA PHE A 826 -10.20 31.84 22.46
C PHE A 826 -9.71 30.53 23.07
N PHE A 827 -10.01 30.32 24.34
CA PHE A 827 -9.78 29.01 24.98
C PHE A 827 -10.76 27.97 24.43
N LYS A 828 -10.21 26.84 24.02
CA LYS A 828 -10.97 25.68 23.51
C LYS A 828 -10.98 24.52 24.49
N ASP A 829 -9.88 24.33 25.20
CA ASP A 829 -9.81 23.35 26.26
C ASP A 829 -8.76 23.76 27.32
N PRO A 830 -9.11 23.74 28.62
CA PRO A 830 -10.47 23.63 29.15
C PRO A 830 -11.37 24.79 28.69
N ASP A 831 -12.69 24.64 28.87
CA ASP A 831 -13.67 25.65 28.45
C ASP A 831 -13.44 26.95 29.23
N ARG A 832 -13.80 28.10 28.64
CA ARG A 832 -13.42 29.42 29.17
C ARG A 832 -13.86 29.67 30.62
N ASP A 833 -15.01 29.17 31.04
CA ASP A 833 -15.53 29.31 32.41
C ASP A 833 -14.76 28.49 33.46
N GLU A 834 -13.88 27.59 33.01
CA GLU A 834 -12.98 26.79 33.86
C GLU A 834 -11.58 27.43 34.00
N ILE A 835 -11.29 28.50 33.25
CA ILE A 835 -9.99 29.19 33.23
C ILE A 835 -9.91 30.28 34.31
N SER A 836 -8.87 30.23 35.14
CA SER A 836 -8.59 31.26 36.15
C SER A 836 -8.02 32.55 35.55
N ASP A 837 -8.19 33.69 36.23
CA ASP A 837 -7.59 34.97 35.81
C ASP A 837 -6.05 34.89 35.76
N SER A 838 -5.41 34.10 36.63
CA SER A 838 -3.96 33.88 36.59
C SER A 838 -3.51 33.15 35.33
N ASP A 839 -4.25 32.12 34.92
CA ASP A 839 -3.93 31.33 33.73
C ASP A 839 -4.19 32.13 32.45
N LEU A 840 -5.30 32.87 32.41
CA LEU A 840 -5.59 33.83 31.33
C LEU A 840 -4.44 34.83 31.17
N ASN A 841 -3.98 35.44 32.27
CA ASN A 841 -2.87 36.38 32.24
C ASN A 841 -1.53 35.71 31.84
N ARG A 842 -1.31 34.45 32.23
CA ARG A 842 -0.14 33.66 31.83
C ARG A 842 -0.08 33.50 30.31
N VAL A 843 -1.15 32.98 29.70
CA VAL A 843 -1.21 32.75 28.25
C VAL A 843 -1.17 34.08 27.49
N LYS A 844 -1.86 35.11 27.99
CA LYS A 844 -1.79 36.45 27.40
C LYS A 844 -0.36 36.99 27.40
N LYS A 845 0.35 36.90 28.53
CA LYS A 845 1.73 37.35 28.64
C LYS A 845 2.65 36.61 27.67
N LEU A 846 2.51 35.28 27.55
CA LEU A 846 3.26 34.49 26.58
C LEU A 846 3.05 34.98 25.14
N MET A 847 1.79 35.21 24.74
CA MET A 847 1.45 35.73 23.41
C MET A 847 2.05 37.13 23.17
N ASP A 848 1.95 38.03 24.15
CA ASP A 848 2.50 39.38 24.06
C ASP A 848 4.04 39.37 23.92
N GLU A 849 4.73 38.50 24.67
CA GLU A 849 6.19 38.33 24.62
C GLU A 849 6.65 37.67 23.31
N PHE A 850 5.93 36.66 22.84
CA PHE A 850 6.17 36.02 21.53
C PHE A 850 6.06 37.03 20.39
N GLU A 851 4.95 37.77 20.28
CA GLU A 851 4.79 38.75 19.20
C GLU A 851 5.81 39.89 19.32
N SER A 852 6.14 40.30 20.56
CA SER A 852 7.19 41.31 20.76
C SER A 852 8.55 40.84 20.26
N ALA A 853 8.91 39.56 20.47
CA ALA A 853 10.15 38.97 19.99
C ALA A 853 10.15 38.75 18.47
N LEU A 854 9.04 38.24 17.91
CA LEU A 854 8.90 37.97 16.47
C LEU A 854 9.06 39.26 15.63
N TYR A 855 8.50 40.37 16.11
CA TYR A 855 8.55 41.67 15.42
C TYR A 855 9.68 42.60 15.91
N ASP A 856 10.65 42.10 16.70
CA ASP A 856 11.87 42.85 17.04
C ASP A 856 12.87 42.77 15.87
N ASN A 857 12.83 43.75 14.98
CA ASN A 857 13.67 43.83 13.77
C ASN A 857 15.19 43.76 14.03
N GLY A 858 15.66 43.95 15.27
CA GLY A 858 17.08 43.85 15.62
C GLY A 858 17.50 42.52 16.22
N ARG A 859 16.56 41.72 16.73
CA ARG A 859 16.87 40.55 17.58
C ARG A 859 15.96 39.33 17.38
N PHE A 860 15.02 39.34 16.44
CA PHE A 860 14.08 38.22 16.29
C PHE A 860 14.76 36.87 15.99
N LEU A 861 15.96 36.87 15.36
CA LEU A 861 16.80 35.68 15.12
C LEU A 861 17.86 35.42 16.20
N ASP A 862 17.86 36.16 17.31
CA ASP A 862 18.82 35.94 18.40
C ASP A 862 18.58 34.58 19.05
N ALA A 863 19.62 33.75 19.16
CA ALA A 863 19.49 32.39 19.67
C ALA A 863 19.01 32.29 21.14
N THR A 864 19.07 33.39 21.91
CA THR A 864 18.64 33.42 23.32
C THR A 864 17.34 34.21 23.53
N ASN A 865 17.16 35.30 22.78
CA ASN A 865 16.10 36.29 23.00
C ASN A 865 15.12 36.42 21.82
N GLY A 866 15.38 35.72 20.71
CA GLY A 866 14.55 35.68 19.53
C GLY A 866 13.27 34.86 19.73
N TYR A 867 12.44 34.81 18.68
CA TYR A 867 11.10 34.22 18.78
C TYR A 867 11.10 32.71 19.02
N HIS A 868 12.17 32.00 18.60
CA HIS A 868 12.36 30.56 18.86
C HIS A 868 12.27 30.17 20.32
N LYS A 869 12.52 31.11 21.24
CA LYS A 869 12.36 30.89 22.68
C LYS A 869 10.91 30.54 23.06
N TYR A 870 9.93 31.09 22.34
CA TYR A 870 8.52 31.03 22.70
C TYR A 870 7.72 30.02 21.87
N VAL A 871 8.30 29.46 20.81
CA VAL A 871 7.61 28.55 19.90
C VAL A 871 8.36 27.24 19.72
N ASP A 872 7.63 26.18 19.43
CA ASP A 872 8.18 25.01 18.76
C ASP A 872 8.22 25.29 17.25
N LEU A 873 9.40 25.61 16.73
CA LEU A 873 9.58 26.01 15.32
C LEU A 873 9.08 24.95 14.34
N GLU A 874 9.31 23.67 14.65
CA GLU A 874 8.96 22.57 13.75
C GLU A 874 7.44 22.39 13.64
N SER A 875 6.70 22.54 14.74
CA SER A 875 5.23 22.52 14.73
C SER A 875 4.62 23.65 13.90
N PHE A 876 5.22 24.85 13.93
CA PHE A 876 4.79 25.98 13.10
C PHE A 876 5.05 25.71 11.62
N VAL A 877 6.21 25.12 11.28
CA VAL A 877 6.51 24.68 9.92
C VAL A 877 5.53 23.60 9.48
N ASP A 878 5.30 22.57 10.30
CA ASP A 878 4.41 21.45 10.00
C ASP A 878 2.99 21.91 9.71
N TRP A 879 2.43 22.74 10.60
CA TRP A 879 1.10 23.30 10.42
C TRP A 879 1.01 24.18 9.17
N TYR A 880 1.99 25.07 8.98
CA TYR A 880 2.07 25.95 7.81
C TYR A 880 2.07 25.15 6.52
N LEU A 881 2.91 24.10 6.44
CA LEU A 881 3.07 23.33 5.22
C LEU A 881 1.77 22.67 4.79
N ILE A 882 1.03 22.06 5.71
CA ILE A 882 -0.24 21.41 5.37
C ILE A 882 -1.27 22.43 4.93
N LYS A 883 -1.41 23.56 5.66
CA LYS A 883 -2.36 24.62 5.32
C LYS A 883 -2.04 25.33 4.00
N GLU A 884 -0.76 25.55 3.71
CA GLU A 884 -0.29 26.19 2.48
C GLU A 884 -0.40 25.25 1.28
N LEU A 885 -0.01 23.99 1.44
CA LEU A 885 -0.17 22.96 0.41
C LEU A 885 -1.64 22.75 0.06
N SER A 886 -2.50 22.71 1.06
CA SER A 886 -3.93 22.55 0.82
C SER A 886 -4.57 23.85 0.32
N LYS A 887 -3.88 25.00 0.41
CA LYS A 887 -4.43 26.34 0.17
C LYS A 887 -5.75 26.53 0.92
N ASP A 888 -5.76 26.11 2.20
CA ASP A 888 -6.96 26.15 3.02
C ASP A 888 -7.38 27.59 3.32
N TYR A 889 -8.63 27.94 2.98
CA TYR A 889 -9.16 29.29 3.05
C TYR A 889 -9.17 29.87 4.46
N ASP A 890 -9.49 29.06 5.46
CA ASP A 890 -9.58 29.56 6.85
C ASP A 890 -8.19 29.60 7.54
N GLY A 891 -7.17 29.00 6.93
CA GLY A 891 -5.80 28.88 7.45
C GLY A 891 -5.00 30.19 7.51
N ASN A 892 -5.46 31.30 6.93
CA ASN A 892 -4.78 32.60 7.01
C ASN A 892 -5.00 33.31 8.37
N MET A 893 -4.97 32.54 9.46
CA MET A 893 -5.28 32.98 10.83
C MET A 893 -6.71 33.51 10.97
N PHE A 894 -7.67 32.93 10.24
CA PHE A 894 -9.07 33.38 10.27
C PHE A 894 -9.94 32.57 11.22
N THR A 895 -9.98 31.24 11.09
CA THR A 895 -10.63 30.31 12.02
C THR A 895 -9.96 28.94 11.94
N SER A 896 -10.26 28.01 12.86
CA SER A 896 -9.76 26.62 12.78
C SER A 896 -8.23 26.53 12.85
N CYS A 897 -7.59 27.54 13.44
CA CYS A 897 -6.14 27.63 13.66
C CYS A 897 -5.86 27.43 15.16
N TYR A 898 -5.39 26.24 15.53
CA TYR A 898 -5.18 25.83 16.93
C TYR A 898 -3.73 26.02 17.38
N PHE A 899 -3.56 26.29 18.67
CA PHE A 899 -2.27 26.36 19.36
C PHE A 899 -2.36 25.68 20.71
N GLN A 900 -1.35 24.90 21.01
CA GLN A 900 -1.12 24.31 22.31
C GLN A 900 -0.18 25.22 23.11
N VAL A 901 -0.56 25.51 24.34
CA VAL A 901 0.31 26.15 25.33
C VAL A 901 0.80 25.05 26.25
N THR A 902 2.12 24.85 26.28
CA THR A 902 2.76 23.81 27.09
C THR A 902 3.03 24.30 28.52
N GLU A 903 3.31 23.36 29.43
CA GLU A 903 3.69 23.66 30.83
C GLU A 903 4.92 24.60 30.92
N ASP A 904 5.88 24.46 30.01
CA ASP A 904 7.09 25.28 29.94
C ASP A 904 6.89 26.65 29.25
N ASN A 905 5.64 27.03 28.96
CA ASN A 905 5.24 28.26 28.29
C ASN A 905 5.82 28.40 26.88
N LYS A 906 5.70 27.34 26.07
CA LYS A 906 5.89 27.40 24.62
C LYS A 906 4.56 27.29 23.88
N LEU A 907 4.52 27.89 22.71
CA LEU A 907 3.46 27.72 21.74
C LEU A 907 3.85 26.61 20.76
N VAL A 908 3.00 25.59 20.66
CA VAL A 908 3.09 24.55 19.64
C VAL A 908 1.90 24.74 18.70
N MET A 909 2.13 24.87 17.40
CA MET A 909 1.05 25.14 16.44
C MET A 909 0.38 23.84 16.01
N GLY A 910 -0.94 23.87 15.89
CA GLY A 910 -1.77 22.72 15.64
C GLY A 910 -2.48 22.19 16.89
N PRO A 911 -3.30 21.14 16.74
CA PRO A 911 -3.43 20.27 15.56
C PRO A 911 -4.07 20.96 14.34
N ILE A 912 -3.86 20.39 13.15
CA ILE A 912 -4.58 20.82 11.95
C ILE A 912 -6.08 20.47 12.04
N TRP A 913 -6.95 21.27 11.43
CA TRP A 913 -8.40 21.08 11.46
C TRP A 913 -9.08 21.82 10.30
N ASP A 914 -10.25 21.32 9.84
CA ASP A 914 -11.14 21.95 8.84
C ASP A 914 -10.48 22.18 7.46
N PHE A 915 -10.70 21.26 6.51
CA PHE A 915 -10.16 21.32 5.15
C PHE A 915 -11.21 21.11 4.06
N ASP A 916 -12.51 21.23 4.38
CA ASP A 916 -13.58 21.01 3.40
C ASP A 916 -13.56 22.02 2.23
N LEU A 917 -12.95 23.20 2.43
CA LEU A 917 -12.71 24.25 1.43
C LEU A 917 -11.32 24.22 0.78
N ALA A 918 -10.50 23.20 1.06
CA ALA A 918 -9.13 23.12 0.60
C ALA A 918 -8.97 22.41 -0.76
N PHE A 919 -7.73 22.26 -1.22
CA PHE A 919 -7.29 21.51 -2.41
C PHE A 919 -8.01 21.92 -3.71
N GLY A 920 -8.11 23.22 -3.97
CA GLY A 920 -8.78 23.77 -5.16
C GLY A 920 -10.30 23.59 -5.15
N GLY A 921 -10.89 23.42 -3.95
CA GLY A 921 -12.30 23.14 -3.74
C GLY A 921 -13.18 24.35 -3.41
N ASN A 922 -12.65 25.57 -3.46
CA ASN A 922 -13.34 26.75 -2.95
C ASN A 922 -14.52 27.17 -3.88
N PRO A 923 -15.79 27.12 -3.41
CA PRO A 923 -16.95 27.48 -4.21
C PRO A 923 -17.20 28.99 -4.34
N PHE A 924 -16.39 29.86 -3.71
CA PHE A 924 -16.62 31.31 -3.65
C PHE A 924 -16.14 32.10 -4.87
N GLU A 925 -15.75 31.43 -5.97
CA GLU A 925 -15.24 32.00 -7.23
C GLU A 925 -16.19 33.03 -7.90
N THR A 926 -17.48 33.03 -7.55
CA THR A 926 -18.51 33.89 -8.17
C THR A 926 -19.38 34.72 -7.20
N MET A 927 -19.29 34.51 -5.88
CA MET A 927 -20.17 35.19 -4.91
C MET A 927 -19.63 36.52 -4.36
N MET A 928 -18.35 36.81 -4.56
CA MET A 928 -17.71 38.00 -3.99
C MET A 928 -17.79 39.26 -4.87
N GLY A 929 -18.58 39.19 -5.96
CA GLY A 929 -19.14 40.40 -6.58
C GLY A 929 -20.29 41.03 -5.75
N GLY A 930 -20.83 40.31 -4.75
CA GLY A 930 -22.05 40.72 -4.03
C GLY A 930 -21.97 40.77 -2.50
N PHE A 931 -21.06 40.05 -1.85
CA PHE A 931 -20.85 40.16 -0.41
C PHE A 931 -19.65 41.08 -0.15
N GLY A 932 -19.95 42.36 0.10
CA GLY A 932 -18.97 43.41 0.38
C GLY A 932 -18.15 43.19 1.66
N PHE A 933 -17.30 42.17 1.69
CA PHE A 933 -16.13 42.10 2.56
C PHE A 933 -14.96 42.79 1.85
N GLY A 934 -15.19 44.03 1.43
CA GLY A 934 -14.14 44.98 1.11
C GLY A 934 -13.66 45.60 2.41
N GLY A 935 -12.49 45.16 2.88
CA GLY A 935 -11.82 45.68 4.06
C GLY A 935 -10.42 46.21 3.75
N ALA A 936 -10.37 47.29 2.96
CA ALA A 936 -9.29 48.27 2.83
C ALA A 936 -7.85 47.77 2.55
N GLY A 937 -7.43 47.78 1.27
CA GLY A 937 -6.00 47.81 0.98
C GLY A 937 -5.48 47.51 -0.43
N ALA A 938 -6.28 47.04 -1.38
CA ALA A 938 -5.79 46.85 -2.76
C ALA A 938 -6.89 47.10 -3.78
N GLY A 939 -6.83 48.26 -4.43
CA GLY A 939 -7.69 48.59 -5.57
C GLY A 939 -7.21 47.85 -6.81
N GLY A 940 -7.97 46.85 -7.24
CA GLY A 940 -7.82 46.16 -8.51
C GLY A 940 -8.80 45.01 -8.59
N SER A 941 -9.60 44.95 -9.66
CA SER A 941 -10.34 43.75 -10.04
C SER A 941 -9.35 42.57 -10.15
N HIS A 942 -9.33 41.67 -9.16
CA HIS A 942 -8.61 40.41 -9.27
C HIS A 942 -9.58 39.34 -9.77
N ASP A 943 -9.17 38.68 -10.86
CA ASP A 943 -9.83 37.50 -11.39
C ASP A 943 -9.90 36.43 -10.29
N TYR A 944 -11.11 35.99 -9.97
CA TYR A 944 -11.40 35.04 -8.90
C TYR A 944 -10.91 33.60 -9.18
N ALA A 945 -10.26 33.35 -10.32
CA ALA A 945 -9.59 32.09 -10.68
C ALA A 945 -8.44 31.71 -9.71
N TRP A 946 -7.90 32.67 -8.97
CA TRP A 946 -6.76 32.52 -8.06
C TRP A 946 -6.85 31.37 -7.05
N TYR A 947 -8.03 31.06 -6.51
CA TYR A 947 -8.19 30.04 -5.46
C TYR A 947 -8.07 28.60 -5.99
N ASN A 948 -8.34 28.41 -7.27
CA ASN A 948 -8.22 27.13 -7.95
C ASN A 948 -6.84 26.96 -8.62
N GLU A 949 -6.11 28.06 -8.80
CA GLU A 949 -4.74 28.02 -9.31
C GLU A 949 -3.77 27.46 -8.24
N PRO A 950 -2.94 26.48 -8.59
CA PRO A 950 -1.99 25.89 -7.66
C PRO A 950 -0.76 26.79 -7.42
N GLN A 951 -0.64 27.94 -8.09
CA GLN A 951 0.43 28.89 -7.84
C GLN A 951 0.07 29.91 -6.74
N ASP A 952 1.12 30.51 -6.18
CA ASP A 952 1.11 31.66 -5.27
C ASP A 952 0.69 31.43 -3.81
N TYR A 953 1.30 32.19 -2.90
CA TYR A 953 1.16 31.99 -1.46
C TYR A 953 -0.21 32.40 -0.94
N TYR A 954 -0.71 31.66 0.04
CA TYR A 954 -1.94 32.02 0.75
C TYR A 954 -1.72 32.23 2.24
N ILE A 955 -0.98 31.34 2.89
CA ILE A 955 -0.66 31.37 4.32
C ILE A 955 0.64 32.12 4.58
N ALA A 956 1.64 32.02 3.68
CA ALA A 956 2.93 32.70 3.86
C ALA A 956 2.81 34.23 3.88
N GLU A 957 1.73 34.76 3.30
CA GLU A 957 1.40 36.18 3.29
C GLU A 957 0.52 36.60 4.48
N ALA A 958 0.17 35.68 5.37
CA ALA A 958 -0.62 35.95 6.57
C ALA A 958 0.27 36.27 7.79
N ASP A 959 -0.05 37.39 8.45
CA ASP A 959 0.38 37.80 9.80
C ASP A 959 1.82 37.41 10.20
N TRP A 960 1.97 36.34 10.99
CA TRP A 960 3.23 35.90 11.59
C TRP A 960 4.17 35.30 10.55
N PHE A 961 3.66 34.58 9.55
CA PHE A 961 4.47 33.86 8.58
C PHE A 961 5.25 34.81 7.67
N VAL A 962 4.72 35.99 7.36
CA VAL A 962 5.45 37.05 6.64
C VAL A 962 6.78 37.39 7.34
N GLN A 963 6.77 37.41 8.67
CA GLN A 963 7.96 37.68 9.46
C GLN A 963 8.83 36.43 9.62
N MET A 964 8.24 35.25 9.82
CA MET A 964 8.98 33.97 9.92
C MET A 964 9.68 33.59 8.61
N PHE A 965 9.16 33.97 7.46
CA PHE A 965 9.84 33.78 6.16
C PHE A 965 11.09 34.66 5.97
N LYS A 966 11.46 35.49 6.96
CA LYS A 966 12.78 36.14 7.03
C LYS A 966 13.81 35.32 7.80
N ASP A 967 13.38 34.21 8.39
CA ASP A 967 14.22 33.26 9.11
C ASP A 967 14.71 32.14 8.16
N PRO A 968 16.04 32.02 7.93
CA PRO A 968 16.58 30.97 7.07
C PRO A 968 16.32 29.56 7.60
N ASP A 969 16.20 29.37 8.92
CA ASP A 969 15.93 28.04 9.50
C ASP A 969 14.48 27.60 9.21
N PHE A 970 13.53 28.54 9.28
CA PHE A 970 12.14 28.29 8.90
C PHE A 970 12.02 27.87 7.43
N ILE A 971 12.68 28.61 6.51
CA ILE A 971 12.70 28.28 5.07
C ILE A 971 13.34 26.91 4.82
N ALA A 972 14.47 26.62 5.48
CA ALA A 972 15.19 25.36 5.30
C ALA A 972 14.35 24.16 5.72
N LEU A 973 13.64 24.26 6.86
CA LEU A 973 12.73 23.22 7.34
C LEU A 973 11.53 23.04 6.41
N CYS A 974 10.94 24.14 5.92
CA CYS A 974 9.87 24.07 4.92
C CYS A 974 10.33 23.32 3.67
N LEU A 975 11.50 23.69 3.13
CA LEU A 975 12.05 23.07 1.94
C LEU A 975 12.36 21.58 2.14
N GLN A 976 12.90 21.20 3.31
CA GLN A 976 13.17 19.80 3.63
C GLN A 976 11.90 18.95 3.56
N LYS A 977 10.81 19.39 4.19
CA LYS A 977 9.56 18.63 4.26
C LYS A 977 8.81 18.64 2.91
N VAL A 978 8.84 19.76 2.16
CA VAL A 978 8.30 19.79 0.79
C VAL A 978 9.08 18.86 -0.14
N ASN A 979 10.41 18.81 -0.06
CA ASN A 979 11.20 17.85 -0.83
C ASN A 979 10.78 16.42 -0.49
N ASN A 980 10.60 16.10 0.80
CA ASN A 980 10.12 14.78 1.22
C ASN A 980 8.75 14.44 0.58
N MET A 981 7.78 15.36 0.60
CA MET A 981 6.48 15.13 -0.06
C MET A 981 6.60 15.00 -1.58
N VAL A 982 7.50 15.75 -2.23
CA VAL A 982 7.74 15.65 -3.68
C VAL A 982 8.39 14.32 -4.04
N ASP A 983 9.35 13.84 -3.25
CA ASP A 983 10.01 12.55 -3.46
C ASP A 983 9.02 11.38 -3.29
N HIS A 984 7.94 11.58 -2.53
CA HIS A 984 6.85 10.61 -2.34
C HIS A 984 5.54 11.04 -3.04
N MET A 985 5.64 11.82 -4.12
CA MET A 985 4.45 12.28 -4.87
C MET A 985 3.58 11.11 -5.32
N ASP A 986 4.17 10.01 -5.77
CA ASP A 986 3.43 8.85 -6.26
C ASP A 986 2.61 8.17 -5.14
N ASP A 987 3.14 8.10 -3.91
CA ASP A 987 2.41 7.56 -2.75
C ASP A 987 1.19 8.42 -2.42
N ILE A 988 1.33 9.76 -2.49
CA ILE A 988 0.23 10.70 -2.26
C ILE A 988 -0.86 10.51 -3.34
N MET A 989 -0.46 10.31 -4.59
CA MET A 989 -1.41 10.06 -5.69
C MET A 989 -2.11 8.71 -5.54
N ALA A 990 -1.37 7.67 -5.13
CA ALA A 990 -1.92 6.34 -4.88
C ALA A 990 -2.96 6.37 -3.74
N TYR A 991 -2.66 7.09 -2.66
CA TYR A 991 -3.60 7.27 -1.55
C TYR A 991 -4.92 7.93 -1.99
N ILE A 992 -4.86 8.93 -2.88
CA ILE A 992 -6.05 9.55 -3.46
C ILE A 992 -6.82 8.53 -4.32
N ASP A 993 -6.13 7.73 -5.14
CA ASP A 993 -6.75 6.72 -6.00
C ASP A 993 -7.44 5.60 -5.19
N GLU A 994 -6.83 5.12 -4.12
CA GLU A 994 -7.42 4.14 -3.20
C GLU A 994 -8.71 4.66 -2.57
N ASN A 995 -8.69 5.90 -2.07
CA ASN A 995 -9.88 6.55 -1.53
C ASN A 995 -10.95 6.81 -2.61
N THR A 996 -10.52 7.08 -3.85
CA THR A 996 -11.44 7.23 -5.00
C THR A 996 -12.24 5.96 -5.22
N ALA A 997 -11.57 4.80 -5.25
CA ALA A 997 -12.21 3.51 -5.40
C ALA A 997 -13.17 3.22 -4.22
N LEU A 998 -12.72 3.45 -2.99
CA LEU A 998 -13.50 3.23 -1.78
C LEU A 998 -14.78 4.07 -1.73
N LEU A 999 -14.75 5.32 -2.20
CA LEU A 999 -15.85 6.27 -2.03
C LEU A 999 -16.80 6.37 -3.23
N THR A 1000 -16.52 5.66 -4.33
CA THR A 1000 -17.32 5.72 -5.57
C THR A 1000 -18.78 5.29 -5.36
N LEU A 1001 -19.00 4.21 -4.59
CA LEU A 1001 -20.36 3.76 -4.26
C LEU A 1001 -21.07 4.73 -3.31
N SER A 1002 -20.33 5.36 -2.38
CA SER A 1002 -20.86 6.37 -1.47
C SER A 1002 -21.26 7.66 -2.20
N ASP A 1003 -20.49 8.13 -3.20
CA ASP A 1003 -20.89 9.28 -4.06
C ASP A 1003 -22.18 8.99 -4.83
N SER A 1004 -22.34 7.75 -5.31
CA SER A 1004 -23.57 7.30 -5.98
C SER A 1004 -24.77 7.32 -5.01
N ALA A 1005 -24.60 6.78 -3.80
CA ALA A 1005 -25.64 6.75 -2.77
C ALA A 1005 -26.01 8.15 -2.23
N ASN A 1006 -25.02 9.02 -2.03
CA ASN A 1006 -25.22 10.36 -1.49
C ASN A 1006 -26.03 11.26 -2.46
N LYS A 1007 -25.96 11.00 -3.78
CA LYS A 1007 -26.81 11.65 -4.79
C LYS A 1007 -28.28 11.26 -4.68
N GLU A 1008 -28.59 10.02 -4.30
CA GLU A 1008 -29.96 9.54 -4.13
C GLU A 1008 -30.61 10.12 -2.87
N GLY A 1009 -29.86 10.14 -1.74
CA GLY A 1009 -30.31 10.68 -0.46
C GLY A 1009 -30.61 12.20 -0.47
N TYR A 1010 -29.98 12.96 -1.38
CA TYR A 1010 -30.20 14.40 -1.55
C TYR A 1010 -30.65 14.80 -2.97
N SER A 1011 -31.22 13.86 -3.71
CA SER A 1011 -31.82 14.11 -5.01
C SER A 1011 -32.91 15.19 -4.88
N ALA A 1012 -32.76 16.29 -5.63
CA ALA A 1012 -33.49 17.56 -5.50
C ALA A 1012 -33.05 18.51 -4.36
N GLY A 1013 -31.84 19.08 -4.50
CA GLY A 1013 -31.58 20.46 -4.07
C GLY A 1013 -30.85 20.72 -2.75
N GLY A 1014 -30.27 19.72 -2.08
CA GLY A 1014 -29.75 19.93 -0.70
C GLY A 1014 -28.42 19.29 -0.30
N GLY A 1015 -27.74 18.55 -1.18
CA GLY A 1015 -26.45 17.89 -0.88
C GLY A 1015 -25.24 18.45 -1.64
N GLY A 1016 -25.46 19.54 -2.36
CA GLY A 1016 -24.50 20.30 -3.17
C GLY A 1016 -25.08 21.67 -3.53
N GLY A 1017 -25.84 22.27 -2.60
CA GLY A 1017 -26.51 23.54 -2.79
C GLY A 1017 -25.52 24.68 -2.65
N TRP A 1018 -24.81 24.99 -3.73
CA TRP A 1018 -24.67 26.30 -4.38
C TRP A 1018 -23.91 26.01 -5.68
N GLY A 1019 -24.63 25.96 -6.80
CA GLY A 1019 -24.02 25.63 -8.08
C GLY A 1019 -23.04 26.70 -8.53
N PHE A 1020 -21.75 26.37 -8.61
CA PHE A 1020 -20.78 27.12 -9.44
C PHE A 1020 -19.64 26.23 -9.94
N ASN A 1021 -19.48 26.31 -11.28
CA ASN A 1021 -18.33 26.15 -12.16
C ASN A 1021 -17.09 25.28 -11.83
N TRP A 1022 -17.25 24.15 -11.14
CA TRP A 1022 -16.53 22.93 -11.49
C TRP A 1022 -17.48 21.98 -12.25
N GLY A 1023 -17.91 22.40 -13.45
CA GLY A 1023 -18.62 21.57 -14.45
C GLY A 1023 -19.90 20.87 -13.99
N GLY A 1024 -21.00 21.61 -13.92
CA GLY A 1024 -22.34 21.03 -13.69
C GLY A 1024 -23.36 22.07 -13.24
N GLY A 1025 -23.73 22.98 -14.15
CA GLY A 1025 -24.80 23.95 -13.91
C GLY A 1025 -26.17 23.27 -13.85
N GLY A 1026 -26.73 23.16 -12.65
CA GLY A 1026 -28.18 23.06 -12.45
C GLY A 1026 -28.84 24.40 -12.75
N GLY A 1027 -28.84 24.77 -14.03
CA GLY A 1027 -29.42 26.02 -14.54
C GLY A 1027 -29.62 25.92 -16.04
N GLY A 1028 -30.62 25.14 -16.48
CA GLY A 1028 -31.26 25.27 -17.80
C GLY A 1028 -30.38 25.32 -19.06
N GLY A 1029 -29.13 24.84 -19.01
CA GLY A 1029 -28.17 24.92 -20.12
C GLY A 1029 -27.27 23.69 -20.17
N THR A 1030 -27.21 23.07 -21.34
CA THR A 1030 -26.56 21.80 -21.70
C THR A 1030 -25.05 21.73 -21.44
N THR A 1031 -24.60 21.48 -20.21
CA THR A 1031 -23.18 21.14 -19.93
C THR A 1031 -23.06 19.91 -19.03
N THR A 1032 -22.20 18.98 -19.44
CA THR A 1032 -21.97 17.63 -18.88
C THR A 1032 -21.47 17.67 -17.42
N THR A 1033 -22.10 16.88 -16.54
CA THR A 1033 -21.68 16.67 -15.14
C THR A 1033 -20.42 15.79 -15.08
N LYS A 1034 -19.38 16.24 -14.37
CA LYS A 1034 -18.17 15.43 -14.13
C LYS A 1034 -18.47 14.19 -13.27
N THR A 1035 -17.86 13.06 -13.60
CA THR A 1035 -17.83 11.82 -12.83
C THR A 1035 -17.03 12.00 -11.53
N TYR A 1036 -17.18 11.09 -10.56
CA TYR A 1036 -16.43 11.14 -9.30
C TYR A 1036 -14.91 11.01 -9.54
N ALA A 1037 -14.49 10.11 -10.45
CA ALA A 1037 -13.09 9.97 -10.86
C ALA A 1037 -12.52 11.28 -11.42
N GLU A 1038 -13.26 11.97 -12.30
CA GLU A 1038 -12.82 13.28 -12.83
C GLU A 1038 -12.68 14.33 -11.73
N LYS A 1039 -13.51 14.30 -10.67
CA LYS A 1039 -13.33 15.16 -9.48
C LYS A 1039 -12.02 14.85 -8.74
N MET A 1040 -11.60 13.59 -8.67
CA MET A 1040 -10.38 13.19 -7.97
C MET A 1040 -9.13 13.54 -8.78
N ASP A 1041 -9.18 13.41 -10.10
CA ASP A 1041 -8.11 13.85 -11.00
C ASP A 1041 -7.77 15.34 -10.82
N ILE A 1042 -8.77 16.16 -10.48
CA ILE A 1042 -8.59 17.58 -10.19
C ILE A 1042 -7.79 17.80 -8.90
N ILE A 1043 -8.14 17.09 -7.82
CA ILE A 1043 -7.41 17.16 -6.55
C ILE A 1043 -5.97 16.68 -6.76
N LYS A 1044 -5.78 15.57 -7.48
CA LYS A 1044 -4.46 15.04 -7.83
C LYS A 1044 -3.62 16.06 -8.59
N LYS A 1045 -4.21 16.67 -9.62
CA LYS A 1045 -3.55 17.73 -10.40
C LYS A 1045 -3.15 18.90 -9.49
N PHE A 1046 -4.09 19.40 -8.68
CA PHE A 1046 -3.85 20.51 -7.77
C PHE A 1046 -2.69 20.23 -6.80
N VAL A 1047 -2.73 19.09 -6.09
CA VAL A 1047 -1.69 18.70 -5.12
C VAL A 1047 -0.32 18.60 -5.79
N ARG A 1048 -0.25 17.98 -6.97
CA ARG A 1048 0.99 17.82 -7.72
C ARG A 1048 1.59 19.16 -8.12
N GLU A 1049 0.78 20.00 -8.76
CA GLU A 1049 1.22 21.31 -9.24
C GLU A 1049 1.62 22.22 -8.07
N ARG A 1050 0.89 22.15 -6.95
CA ARG A 1050 1.16 22.94 -5.74
C ARG A 1050 2.48 22.55 -5.08
N LEU A 1051 2.72 21.26 -4.87
CA LEU A 1051 3.97 20.77 -4.29
C LEU A 1051 5.20 21.17 -5.11
N LEU A 1052 5.13 20.99 -6.43
CA LEU A 1052 6.23 21.36 -7.34
C LEU A 1052 6.47 22.87 -7.36
N TRP A 1053 5.40 23.68 -7.32
CA TRP A 1053 5.51 25.13 -7.22
C TRP A 1053 6.13 25.56 -5.89
N MET A 1054 5.64 25.04 -4.75
CA MET A 1054 6.20 25.33 -3.43
C MET A 1054 7.68 24.95 -3.34
N GLN A 1055 8.06 23.79 -3.89
CA GLN A 1055 9.45 23.34 -3.91
C GLN A 1055 10.35 24.32 -4.67
N LYS A 1056 9.90 24.77 -5.84
CA LYS A 1056 10.64 25.72 -6.69
C LYS A 1056 10.78 27.07 -5.99
N ASP A 1057 9.72 27.58 -5.39
CA ASP A 1057 9.73 28.88 -4.72
C ASP A 1057 10.63 28.86 -3.47
N LEU A 1058 10.48 27.86 -2.60
CA LEU A 1058 11.32 27.70 -1.40
C LEU A 1058 12.81 27.55 -1.75
N LYS A 1059 13.15 26.87 -2.85
CA LYS A 1059 14.52 26.83 -3.38
C LYS A 1059 15.05 28.20 -3.81
N SER A 1060 14.19 29.12 -4.22
CA SER A 1060 14.59 30.48 -4.61
C SER A 1060 14.73 31.45 -3.44
N ARG A 1061 14.03 31.17 -2.33
CA ARG A 1061 14.08 31.97 -1.09
C ARG A 1061 15.29 31.61 -0.20
N ARG A 1062 15.78 30.38 -0.32
CA ARG A 1062 17.01 29.90 0.31
C ARG A 1062 18.24 30.40 -0.45
#